data_AF-A0ABD0SA64-F1
#
_entry.id   AF-A0ABD0SA64-F1
#
_cell.length_a   1.000
_cell.length_b   1.000
_cell.length_c   1.000
_cell.angle_alpha   90.00
_cell.angle_beta   90.00
_cell.angle_gamma   90.00
#
_symmetry.space_group_name_H-M   'P 1'
#
loop_
_entity.id
_entity.type
_entity.pdbx_description
1 polymer ?
#
loop_
_entity_poly.entity_id
_entity_poly.type
_entity_poly.pdbx_seq_one_letter_code
_entity_poly.pdbx_strand_id
1 'polypeptide(L)'
;MTPIILDGNNLGQRHQHYNRLLKQYLANNQGKTPERISYDDNDINNFLKIDIASHNRDVSYILEVLKCKDLLYVTRAIKKSKWLITDNIYCHIINPKYLHKELFPHMMQKAKSKLLLHIRLYLRDENRVAQFYNYCKQFDVKLASKWLQYCPLEFALNEVHVHAEKMTLSTLKRLCRRSFDFLKQVARFRKGTDWKIEDLLKEVRFLIRKNTEEYLKITYSDYSYCNTPFRKKHLAFIMKTCPQIILNTFVSYFDKVDYTVLVKYMNKDSIKHFLLKSSEDEHSVFISCHKVFVKFLPQIELHERIQVLKAFYYDRASEIDWQGPGGLNNFFSALEGGKSVNFPVVFRWYQCMPFRIAFREMTVMIENEVNPDFRILMINTLLICAGSNLENLFTLLKYYNEIQHNESYKSKANFVSHILSRVAINKLDTEMWTLLDNLFCSMEVYQNSSFNVSKCVEAIIIYKISHDQTVPEIIQSKFKYKTLKSYKSQLSSEESEKLFNFLYKMQIKSIENIKISTKDEMRNVVTSLEHTMVLLVDWNKNITCFTLLLNKIRECIQINRQNNWETDLSSLYNIHKPWRRYFFEESLMLNPTKLVLLNILKHDHNMLSLYKKEVDFIRYDDTKSLQPVLSKIKIYWSDTLAKEWINDFFLHIKENGKQKVAIQSLAVLLSQKDFVNYAKQYIPNESKMNDLKGTDEEDYNWQKYFASNMHKLRPLPTIDIVLWFSKGDYLRFALTSLSTTFANHSHFDRNEYFSKLTSMQGYLQKHIIHMALAKLDIEKLMPILKTIWKSTTNQTLRTYLFLTTHDLLCQQSRKSKILRLWKLLDFFIENLSMENSIIINKMKSCLQDVPEIVRSKYCMKAYFYFKTIPNKIDADGWINSHADKVFEFVERKFIEDVIMKTIVDVPSQSCPVKELFAKYLFFIANTEAEHETYERLVKPMFYETDYYSNFKHIVLNNIPNILHEYVSKNKRVPLNLCKRLLDDFRKKLGQPEDYIALKTWELMCDFIKLMEQYIWPKLANFNEFFKTPILIDFGKSCSEHLQRDSKIFPYILIAFGYALTDVLNMLKISEFYQLQLYKYMLEDKSLVESYILVQKTLQDYFGFSEAGSYELHPAQKLVLVYRDDRQHELDSA
;
A
#
# COMPACT_ATOMS: atom_id res chain seq x y z
N MET A 1 -1.92 -27.94 -48.57
CA MET A 1 -1.01 -26.90 -49.13
C MET A 1 0.45 -27.31 -48.95
N THR A 2 1.34 -27.01 -49.90
CA THR A 2 2.80 -27.18 -49.71
C THR A 2 3.32 -26.26 -48.59
N PRO A 3 4.38 -26.64 -47.85
CA PRO A 3 4.95 -25.80 -46.79
C PRO A 3 5.44 -24.46 -47.34
N ILE A 4 4.91 -23.35 -46.83
CA ILE A 4 5.36 -22.00 -47.24
C ILE A 4 6.70 -21.69 -46.59
N ILE A 5 7.67 -21.32 -47.43
CA ILE A 5 8.98 -20.81 -47.01
C ILE A 5 9.00 -19.29 -47.23
N LEU A 6 9.40 -18.54 -46.21
CA LEU A 6 9.48 -17.07 -46.29
C LEU A 6 10.88 -16.62 -46.72
N ASP A 7 10.97 -15.90 -47.84
CA ASP A 7 12.16 -15.15 -48.23
C ASP A 7 12.46 -13.92 -47.34
N GLY A 8 13.75 -13.62 -47.17
CA GLY A 8 14.25 -12.42 -46.49
C GLY A 8 15.28 -12.73 -45.39
N ASN A 9 16.21 -11.79 -45.18
CA ASN A 9 17.33 -11.90 -44.25
C ASN A 9 17.02 -11.37 -42.84
N ASN A 10 15.82 -10.84 -42.61
CA ASN A 10 15.40 -10.41 -41.28
C ASN A 10 13.89 -10.52 -41.10
N LEU A 11 13.42 -10.35 -39.86
CA LEU A 11 12.01 -10.45 -39.51
C LEU A 11 11.12 -9.49 -40.33
N GLY A 12 11.63 -8.30 -40.65
CA GLY A 12 10.91 -7.28 -41.41
C GLY A 12 10.66 -7.74 -42.85
N GLN A 13 11.71 -8.16 -43.55
CA GLN A 13 11.64 -8.66 -44.93
C GLN A 13 10.77 -9.91 -45.04
N ARG A 14 10.92 -10.88 -44.13
CA ARG A 14 10.07 -12.08 -44.07
C ARG A 14 8.60 -11.74 -43.85
N HIS A 15 8.31 -10.75 -43.00
CA HIS A 15 6.93 -10.30 -42.80
C HIS A 15 6.36 -9.60 -44.03
N GLN A 16 7.17 -8.82 -44.76
CA GLN A 16 6.75 -8.24 -46.04
C GLN A 16 6.46 -9.31 -47.09
N HIS A 17 7.28 -10.36 -47.18
CA HIS A 17 7.02 -11.47 -48.09
C HIS A 17 5.74 -12.22 -47.72
N TYR A 18 5.53 -12.54 -46.43
CA TYR A 18 4.26 -13.11 -45.95
C TYR A 18 3.04 -12.27 -46.37
N ASN A 19 3.13 -10.94 -46.24
CA ASN A 19 2.03 -10.06 -46.63
C ASN A 19 1.81 -10.04 -48.16
N ARG A 20 2.86 -10.20 -48.97
CA ARG A 20 2.74 -10.36 -50.43
C ARG A 20 2.02 -11.67 -50.78
N LEU A 21 2.41 -12.79 -50.16
CA LEU A 21 1.75 -14.08 -50.34
C LEU A 21 0.27 -14.02 -49.96
N LEU A 22 -0.07 -13.41 -48.82
CA LEU A 22 -1.46 -13.22 -48.41
C LEU A 22 -2.27 -12.46 -49.46
N LYS A 23 -1.73 -11.36 -50.02
CA LYS A 23 -2.42 -10.60 -51.08
C LYS A 23 -2.63 -11.43 -52.35
N GLN A 24 -1.63 -12.19 -52.77
CA GLN A 24 -1.73 -13.08 -53.95
C GLN A 24 -2.80 -14.15 -53.74
N TYR A 25 -2.83 -14.79 -52.56
CA TYR A 25 -3.85 -15.78 -52.23
C TYR A 25 -5.26 -15.21 -52.23
N LEU A 26 -5.43 -14.01 -51.66
CA LEU A 26 -6.72 -13.33 -51.64
C LEU A 26 -7.20 -12.93 -53.05
N ALA A 27 -6.29 -12.56 -53.95
CA ALA A 27 -6.65 -12.27 -55.34
C ALA A 27 -7.10 -13.53 -56.09
N ASN A 28 -6.44 -14.67 -55.87
CA ASN A 28 -6.69 -15.90 -56.62
C ASN A 28 -7.83 -16.78 -56.07
N ASN A 29 -8.26 -16.56 -54.82
CA ASN A 29 -9.24 -17.42 -54.12
C ASN A 29 -10.29 -16.62 -53.34
N GLN A 30 -10.81 -15.55 -53.94
CA GLN A 30 -11.86 -14.74 -53.32
C GLN A 30 -13.08 -15.61 -52.91
N GLY A 31 -13.53 -15.45 -51.67
CA GLY A 31 -14.73 -16.11 -51.15
C GLY A 31 -14.60 -17.59 -50.81
N LYS A 32 -13.46 -18.26 -51.08
CA LYS A 32 -13.27 -19.68 -50.70
C LYS A 32 -12.90 -19.81 -49.21
N THR A 33 -13.54 -20.75 -48.53
CA THR A 33 -13.15 -21.17 -47.17
C THR A 33 -11.84 -21.95 -47.24
N PRO A 34 -10.82 -21.60 -46.44
CA PRO A 34 -9.58 -22.36 -46.39
C PRO A 34 -9.77 -23.72 -45.72
N GLU A 35 -8.86 -24.66 -46.01
CA GLU A 35 -8.77 -25.93 -45.26
C GLU A 35 -8.62 -25.66 -43.76
N ARG A 36 -9.14 -26.59 -42.94
CA ARG A 36 -8.98 -26.54 -41.48
C ARG A 36 -7.51 -26.47 -41.07
N ILE A 37 -7.28 -25.91 -39.89
CA ILE A 37 -5.97 -25.88 -39.25
C ILE A 37 -5.49 -27.33 -39.04
N SER A 38 -4.26 -27.61 -39.44
CA SER A 38 -3.56 -28.85 -39.12
C SER A 38 -2.39 -28.56 -38.20
N TYR A 39 -2.19 -29.36 -37.16
CA TYR A 39 -1.02 -29.23 -36.28
C TYR A 39 0.26 -29.80 -36.89
N ASP A 40 0.14 -30.53 -38.00
CA ASP A 40 1.28 -30.99 -38.80
C ASP A 40 1.76 -29.93 -39.81
N ASP A 41 0.94 -28.91 -40.09
CA ASP A 41 1.34 -27.77 -40.92
C ASP A 41 2.28 -26.83 -40.16
N ASN A 42 3.17 -26.14 -40.88
CA ASN A 42 3.99 -25.10 -40.28
C ASN A 42 3.14 -23.90 -39.78
N ASP A 43 3.67 -23.15 -38.81
CA ASP A 43 2.93 -22.03 -38.18
C ASP A 43 2.50 -20.95 -39.21
N ILE A 44 3.27 -20.77 -40.30
CA ILE A 44 2.99 -19.79 -41.36
C ILE A 44 1.80 -20.20 -42.23
N ASN A 45 1.66 -21.47 -42.59
CA ASN A 45 0.53 -22.01 -43.33
C ASN A 45 -0.77 -21.80 -42.55
N ASN A 46 -0.76 -22.15 -41.26
CA ASN A 46 -1.93 -21.94 -40.40
C ASN A 46 -2.24 -20.44 -40.21
N PHE A 47 -1.23 -19.58 -40.14
CA PHE A 47 -1.44 -18.13 -40.14
C PHE A 47 -2.11 -17.63 -41.40
N LEU A 48 -1.67 -18.10 -42.56
CA LEU A 48 -2.26 -17.74 -43.84
C LEU A 48 -3.72 -18.17 -43.91
N LYS A 49 -4.03 -19.43 -43.53
CA LYS A 49 -5.41 -19.95 -43.46
C LYS A 49 -6.30 -19.08 -42.56
N ILE A 50 -5.83 -18.73 -41.36
CA ILE A 50 -6.56 -17.86 -40.42
C ILE A 50 -6.77 -16.46 -41.00
N ASP A 51 -5.74 -15.87 -41.59
CA ASP A 51 -5.80 -14.52 -42.13
C ASP A 51 -6.74 -14.45 -43.35
N ILE A 52 -6.77 -15.48 -44.21
CA ILE A 52 -7.70 -15.60 -45.34
C ILE A 52 -9.14 -15.73 -44.82
N ALA A 53 -9.42 -16.67 -43.91
CA ALA A 53 -10.75 -16.81 -43.32
C ALA A 53 -11.24 -15.52 -42.65
N SER A 54 -10.33 -14.84 -41.92
CA SER A 54 -10.63 -13.56 -41.29
C SER A 54 -10.87 -12.45 -42.30
N HIS A 55 -10.23 -12.46 -43.47
CA HIS A 55 -10.48 -11.48 -44.53
C HIS A 55 -11.83 -11.73 -45.22
N ASN A 56 -12.13 -13.00 -45.53
CA ASN A 56 -13.40 -13.45 -46.12
C ASN A 56 -14.59 -13.39 -45.15
N ARG A 57 -14.34 -13.02 -43.88
CA ARG A 57 -15.34 -12.98 -42.79
C ARG A 57 -16.04 -14.32 -42.58
N ASP A 58 -15.32 -15.43 -42.74
CA ASP A 58 -15.83 -16.77 -42.47
C ASP A 58 -16.00 -16.99 -40.96
N VAL A 59 -17.21 -16.70 -40.46
CA VAL A 59 -17.56 -16.77 -39.04
C VAL A 59 -17.36 -18.18 -38.49
N SER A 60 -17.85 -19.19 -39.22
CA SER A 60 -17.80 -20.59 -38.80
C SER A 60 -16.37 -21.07 -38.61
N TYR A 61 -15.50 -20.77 -39.59
CA TYR A 61 -14.08 -21.08 -39.50
C TYR A 61 -13.43 -20.38 -38.30
N ILE A 62 -13.64 -19.08 -38.12
CA ILE A 62 -13.04 -18.34 -37.00
C ILE A 62 -13.52 -18.87 -35.66
N LEU A 63 -14.81 -19.19 -35.50
CA LEU A 63 -15.34 -19.78 -34.28
C LEU A 63 -14.73 -21.17 -33.99
N GLU A 64 -14.47 -21.97 -35.02
CA GLU A 64 -13.73 -23.24 -34.88
C GLU A 64 -12.28 -22.99 -34.41
N VAL A 65 -11.57 -22.02 -35.01
CA VAL A 65 -10.21 -21.66 -34.61
C VAL A 65 -10.14 -21.17 -33.16
N LEU A 66 -11.15 -20.45 -32.68
CA LEU A 66 -11.21 -20.01 -31.28
C LEU A 66 -11.28 -21.18 -30.28
N LYS A 67 -11.71 -22.37 -30.73
CA LYS A 67 -11.77 -23.62 -29.95
C LYS A 67 -10.48 -24.47 -30.04
N CYS A 68 -9.51 -24.07 -30.86
CA CYS A 68 -8.25 -24.81 -31.01
C CYS A 68 -7.43 -24.91 -29.71
N LYS A 69 -6.59 -25.96 -29.62
CA LYS A 69 -5.68 -26.24 -28.49
C LYS A 69 -4.34 -25.47 -28.55
N ASP A 70 -4.14 -24.62 -29.56
CA ASP A 70 -2.96 -23.75 -29.67
C ASP A 70 -3.32 -22.27 -29.49
N LEU A 71 -2.77 -21.66 -28.42
CA LEU A 71 -3.02 -20.26 -28.08
C LEU A 71 -2.47 -19.29 -29.13
N LEU A 72 -1.45 -19.65 -29.91
CA LEU A 72 -0.90 -18.80 -30.98
C LEU A 72 -1.95 -18.56 -32.06
N TYR A 73 -2.57 -19.64 -32.54
CA TYR A 73 -3.60 -19.62 -33.58
C TYR A 73 -4.85 -18.88 -33.11
N VAL A 74 -5.33 -19.19 -31.90
CA VAL A 74 -6.45 -18.46 -31.30
C VAL A 74 -6.13 -16.97 -31.16
N THR A 75 -4.91 -16.60 -30.72
CA THR A 75 -4.51 -15.20 -30.59
C THR A 75 -4.46 -14.49 -31.94
N ARG A 76 -4.03 -15.18 -33.02
CA ARG A 76 -4.03 -14.64 -34.38
C ARG A 76 -5.46 -14.38 -34.85
N ALA A 77 -6.35 -15.36 -34.71
CA ALA A 77 -7.76 -15.25 -35.08
C ALA A 77 -8.46 -14.10 -34.35
N ILE A 78 -8.29 -13.99 -33.02
CA ILE A 78 -8.84 -12.89 -32.21
C ILE A 78 -8.39 -11.53 -32.76
N LYS A 79 -7.09 -11.37 -33.04
CA LYS A 79 -6.53 -10.08 -33.48
C LYS A 79 -6.96 -9.68 -34.89
N LYS A 80 -7.15 -10.66 -35.79
CA LYS A 80 -7.49 -10.42 -37.19
C LYS A 80 -9.00 -10.24 -37.38
N SER A 81 -9.80 -10.93 -36.58
CA SER A 81 -11.27 -10.92 -36.66
C SER A 81 -11.88 -9.81 -35.80
N LYS A 82 -11.29 -8.62 -35.78
CA LYS A 82 -11.80 -7.47 -35.01
C LYS A 82 -13.26 -7.13 -35.38
N TRP A 83 -13.61 -7.34 -36.65
CA TRP A 83 -14.96 -7.17 -37.20
C TRP A 83 -16.03 -7.95 -36.44
N LEU A 84 -15.69 -9.11 -35.85
CA LEU A 84 -16.63 -9.92 -35.06
C LEU A 84 -17.11 -9.19 -33.80
N ILE A 85 -16.32 -8.24 -33.30
CA ILE A 85 -16.62 -7.44 -32.11
C ILE A 85 -17.27 -6.10 -32.50
N THR A 86 -16.72 -5.44 -33.51
CA THR A 86 -17.11 -4.06 -33.86
C THR A 86 -18.37 -3.99 -34.71
N ASP A 87 -18.61 -4.95 -35.59
CA ASP A 87 -19.70 -4.87 -36.55
C ASP A 87 -20.99 -5.39 -35.91
N ASN A 88 -22.08 -4.61 -35.99
CA ASN A 88 -23.30 -4.89 -35.25
C ASN A 88 -24.00 -6.19 -35.69
N ILE A 89 -23.81 -6.61 -36.95
CA ILE A 89 -24.38 -7.85 -37.50
C ILE A 89 -23.95 -9.10 -36.71
N TYR A 90 -22.82 -9.07 -36.02
CA TYR A 90 -22.31 -10.20 -35.20
C TYR A 90 -22.57 -10.03 -33.70
N CYS A 91 -23.41 -9.08 -33.29
CA CYS A 91 -23.74 -8.86 -31.87
C CYS A 91 -24.36 -10.10 -31.21
N HIS A 92 -25.09 -10.92 -31.98
CA HIS A 92 -25.68 -12.19 -31.54
C HIS A 92 -24.62 -13.27 -31.22
N ILE A 93 -23.38 -13.10 -31.68
CA ILE A 93 -22.24 -13.99 -31.39
C ILE A 93 -21.41 -13.43 -30.24
N ILE A 94 -21.03 -12.14 -30.31
CA ILE A 94 -20.25 -11.46 -29.27
C ILE A 94 -21.20 -10.80 -28.26
N ASN A 95 -21.87 -11.63 -27.47
CA ASN A 95 -22.60 -11.24 -26.28
C ASN A 95 -22.38 -12.25 -25.14
N PRO A 96 -22.60 -11.86 -23.87
CA PRO A 96 -22.32 -12.74 -22.75
C PRO A 96 -23.04 -14.09 -22.79
N LYS A 97 -24.29 -14.14 -23.28
CA LYS A 97 -25.12 -15.36 -23.31
C LYS A 97 -24.56 -16.38 -24.29
N TYR A 98 -24.34 -16.00 -25.54
CA TYR A 98 -23.77 -16.88 -26.56
C TYR A 98 -22.37 -17.33 -26.16
N LEU A 99 -21.52 -16.40 -25.73
CA LEU A 99 -20.15 -16.73 -25.33
C LEU A 99 -20.13 -17.72 -24.15
N HIS A 100 -20.99 -17.55 -23.16
CA HIS A 100 -21.05 -18.44 -22.00
C HIS A 100 -21.55 -19.85 -22.35
N LYS A 101 -22.52 -19.98 -23.26
CA LYS A 101 -23.15 -21.26 -23.62
C LYS A 101 -22.42 -22.01 -24.73
N GLU A 102 -22.06 -21.32 -25.82
CA GLU A 102 -21.64 -21.97 -27.07
C GLU A 102 -20.12 -21.97 -27.30
N LEU A 103 -19.39 -20.98 -26.75
CA LEU A 103 -17.98 -20.77 -27.07
C LEU A 103 -17.05 -21.05 -25.89
N PHE A 104 -17.21 -20.34 -24.77
CA PHE A 104 -16.34 -20.45 -23.60
C PHE A 104 -16.17 -21.87 -23.03
N PRO A 105 -17.18 -22.76 -23.07
CA PRO A 105 -17.00 -24.13 -22.59
C PRO A 105 -15.95 -24.93 -23.37
N HIS A 106 -15.78 -24.61 -24.65
CA HIS A 106 -14.83 -25.27 -25.57
C HIS A 106 -13.49 -24.53 -25.70
N MET A 107 -13.41 -23.26 -25.29
CA MET A 107 -12.18 -22.48 -25.36
C MET A 107 -11.20 -22.86 -24.23
N MET A 108 -9.91 -22.82 -24.52
CA MET A 108 -8.88 -22.77 -23.49
C MET A 108 -9.07 -21.56 -22.55
N GLN A 109 -8.79 -21.72 -21.26
CA GLN A 109 -8.98 -20.64 -20.27
C GLN A 109 -8.19 -19.35 -20.60
N LYS A 110 -6.95 -19.50 -21.10
CA LYS A 110 -6.13 -18.37 -21.56
C LYS A 110 -6.72 -17.72 -22.81
N ALA A 111 -7.28 -18.51 -23.73
CA ALA A 111 -7.93 -18.00 -24.93
C ALA A 111 -9.19 -17.18 -24.57
N LYS A 112 -10.03 -17.69 -23.66
CA LYS A 112 -11.18 -16.97 -23.10
C LYS A 112 -10.76 -15.61 -22.52
N SER A 113 -9.73 -15.60 -21.69
CA SER A 113 -9.20 -14.36 -21.09
C SER A 113 -8.72 -13.35 -22.15
N LYS A 114 -8.06 -13.83 -23.21
CA LYS A 114 -7.62 -12.98 -24.33
C LYS A 114 -8.79 -12.44 -25.15
N LEU A 115 -9.80 -13.25 -25.43
CA LEU A 115 -11.00 -12.82 -26.15
C LEU A 115 -11.75 -11.74 -25.35
N LEU A 116 -11.99 -11.96 -24.06
CA LEU A 116 -12.62 -10.96 -23.17
C LEU A 116 -11.82 -9.65 -23.12
N LEU A 117 -10.48 -9.73 -23.05
CA LEU A 117 -9.63 -8.55 -23.12
C LEU A 117 -9.80 -7.82 -24.47
N HIS A 118 -9.84 -8.55 -25.58
CA HIS A 118 -9.99 -7.97 -26.91
C HIS A 118 -11.38 -7.31 -27.06
N ILE A 119 -12.45 -7.98 -26.61
CA ILE A 119 -13.80 -7.41 -26.57
C ILE A 119 -13.79 -6.09 -25.79
N ARG A 120 -13.25 -6.06 -24.57
CA ARG A 120 -13.18 -4.83 -23.77
C ARG A 120 -12.38 -3.70 -24.44
N LEU A 121 -11.34 -4.04 -25.20
CA LEU A 121 -10.51 -3.06 -25.88
C LEU A 121 -11.21 -2.43 -27.09
N TYR A 122 -12.13 -3.14 -27.77
CA TYR A 122 -12.70 -2.68 -29.04
C TYR A 122 -14.23 -2.48 -29.05
N LEU A 123 -14.97 -3.09 -28.13
CA LEU A 123 -16.41 -2.85 -27.99
C LEU A 123 -16.65 -1.43 -27.44
N ARG A 124 -17.52 -0.67 -28.11
CA ARG A 124 -17.86 0.71 -27.76
C ARG A 124 -19.35 0.96 -27.58
N ASP A 125 -20.20 0.01 -27.99
CA ASP A 125 -21.63 0.05 -27.71
C ASP A 125 -21.89 -0.04 -26.20
N GLU A 126 -22.46 1.03 -25.62
CA GLU A 126 -22.58 1.18 -24.17
C GLU A 126 -23.47 0.10 -23.54
N ASN A 127 -24.58 -0.25 -24.20
CA ASN A 127 -25.53 -1.25 -23.73
C ASN A 127 -24.90 -2.65 -23.71
N ARG A 128 -24.19 -3.03 -24.76
CA ARG A 128 -23.46 -4.30 -24.82
C ARG A 128 -22.33 -4.34 -23.80
N VAL A 129 -21.61 -3.23 -23.59
CA VAL A 129 -20.59 -3.14 -22.52
C VAL A 129 -21.22 -3.35 -21.14
N ALA A 130 -22.38 -2.73 -20.87
CA ALA A 130 -23.11 -2.92 -19.61
C ALA A 130 -23.56 -4.39 -19.41
N GLN A 131 -23.96 -5.09 -20.47
CA GLN A 131 -24.23 -6.53 -20.40
C GLN A 131 -22.99 -7.34 -20.00
N PHE A 132 -21.81 -7.03 -20.55
CA PHE A 132 -20.55 -7.66 -20.15
C PHE A 132 -20.16 -7.32 -18.71
N TYR A 133 -20.40 -6.08 -18.27
CA TYR A 133 -20.22 -5.69 -16.87
C TYR A 133 -21.09 -6.55 -15.95
N ASN A 134 -22.40 -6.64 -16.21
CA ASN A 134 -23.33 -7.42 -15.40
C ASN A 134 -22.97 -8.91 -15.37
N TYR A 135 -22.57 -9.47 -16.51
CA TYR A 135 -22.05 -10.83 -16.58
C TYR A 135 -20.79 -11.01 -15.71
N CYS A 136 -19.80 -10.13 -15.81
CA CYS A 136 -18.57 -10.22 -15.02
C CYS A 136 -18.80 -10.00 -13.52
N LYS A 137 -19.74 -9.12 -13.16
CA LYS A 137 -20.09 -8.77 -11.78
C LYS A 137 -20.58 -9.97 -10.98
N GLN A 138 -21.21 -10.96 -11.62
CA GLN A 138 -21.64 -12.22 -10.99
C GLN A 138 -20.47 -13.08 -10.49
N PHE A 139 -19.25 -12.83 -10.97
CA PHE A 139 -18.05 -13.58 -10.64
C PHE A 139 -17.06 -12.76 -9.81
N ASP A 140 -16.79 -11.52 -10.23
CA ASP A 140 -15.80 -10.65 -9.59
C ASP A 140 -16.06 -9.17 -9.93
N VAL A 141 -16.43 -8.38 -8.93
CA VAL A 141 -16.69 -6.94 -9.04
C VAL A 141 -15.46 -6.16 -9.48
N LYS A 142 -14.26 -6.55 -9.02
CA LYS A 142 -12.99 -5.90 -9.39
C LYS A 142 -12.67 -6.14 -10.86
N LEU A 143 -12.95 -7.33 -11.39
CA LEU A 143 -12.82 -7.58 -12.84
C LEU A 143 -13.90 -6.85 -13.64
N ALA A 144 -15.14 -6.82 -13.15
CA ALA A 144 -16.27 -6.12 -13.78
C ALA A 144 -16.00 -4.61 -13.90
N SER A 145 -15.44 -3.97 -12.88
CA SER A 145 -15.15 -2.53 -12.87
C SER A 145 -14.32 -2.05 -14.07
N LYS A 146 -13.52 -2.93 -14.68
CA LYS A 146 -12.72 -2.61 -15.87
C LYS A 146 -13.57 -2.27 -17.11
N TRP A 147 -14.85 -2.62 -17.12
CA TRP A 147 -15.79 -2.34 -18.20
C TRP A 147 -16.48 -0.98 -18.07
N LEU A 148 -16.55 -0.40 -16.86
CA LEU A 148 -17.30 0.82 -16.56
C LEU A 148 -16.89 2.04 -17.40
N GLN A 149 -15.66 2.06 -17.91
CA GLN A 149 -15.16 3.15 -18.76
C GLN A 149 -16.04 3.39 -20.00
N TYR A 150 -16.72 2.36 -20.51
CA TYR A 150 -17.55 2.45 -21.72
C TYR A 150 -19.02 2.05 -21.47
N CYS A 151 -19.47 1.91 -20.21
CA CYS A 151 -20.90 1.75 -19.89
C CYS A 151 -21.63 3.10 -20.01
N PRO A 152 -22.98 3.16 -20.00
CA PRO A 152 -23.70 4.43 -19.85
C PRO A 152 -23.26 5.18 -18.57
N LEU A 153 -23.19 6.51 -18.63
CA LEU A 153 -22.61 7.31 -17.54
C LEU A 153 -23.35 7.12 -16.21
N GLU A 154 -24.69 7.23 -16.23
CA GLU A 154 -25.54 7.05 -15.04
C GLU A 154 -25.38 5.65 -14.43
N PHE A 155 -25.41 4.63 -15.29
CA PHE A 155 -25.15 3.25 -14.88
C PHE A 155 -23.80 3.12 -14.17
N ALA A 156 -22.74 3.69 -14.75
CA ALA A 156 -21.40 3.62 -14.17
C ALA A 156 -21.27 4.39 -12.86
N LEU A 157 -21.91 5.55 -12.73
CA LEU A 157 -21.95 6.34 -11.49
C LEU A 157 -22.63 5.57 -10.36
N ASN A 158 -23.78 4.93 -10.65
CA ASN A 158 -24.48 4.07 -9.69
C ASN A 158 -23.62 2.89 -9.24
N GLU A 159 -22.90 2.24 -10.16
CA GLU A 159 -22.01 1.13 -9.81
C GLU A 159 -20.78 1.56 -9.00
N VAL A 160 -20.25 2.76 -9.25
CA VAL A 160 -19.20 3.35 -8.39
C VAL A 160 -19.76 3.69 -7.01
N HIS A 161 -20.98 4.20 -6.93
CA HIS A 161 -21.67 4.47 -5.66
C HIS A 161 -21.94 3.23 -4.81
N VAL A 162 -21.92 2.04 -5.39
CA VAL A 162 -22.10 0.81 -4.60
C VAL A 162 -20.77 0.11 -4.33
N HIS A 163 -19.79 0.22 -5.24
CA HIS A 163 -18.60 -0.65 -5.23
C HIS A 163 -17.25 0.06 -5.28
N ALA A 164 -17.18 1.38 -5.06
CA ALA A 164 -15.92 2.15 -5.13
C ALA A 164 -14.76 1.53 -4.32
N GLU A 165 -15.05 1.03 -3.11
CA GLU A 165 -14.08 0.40 -2.21
C GLU A 165 -13.36 -0.82 -2.83
N LYS A 166 -14.03 -1.54 -3.74
CA LYS A 166 -13.52 -2.76 -4.40
C LYS A 166 -12.73 -2.46 -5.68
N MET A 167 -12.75 -1.21 -6.14
CA MET A 167 -12.07 -0.78 -7.37
C MET A 167 -10.59 -0.47 -7.13
N THR A 168 -9.80 -0.54 -8.20
CA THR A 168 -8.39 -0.13 -8.16
C THR A 168 -8.24 1.35 -8.48
N LEU A 169 -7.19 1.98 -7.93
CA LEU A 169 -6.83 3.38 -8.19
C LEU A 169 -6.73 3.69 -9.70
N SER A 170 -6.13 2.77 -10.48
CA SER A 170 -6.03 2.91 -11.94
C SER A 170 -7.39 2.93 -12.64
N THR A 171 -8.37 2.18 -12.13
CA THR A 171 -9.72 2.15 -12.69
C THR A 171 -10.45 3.45 -12.37
N LEU A 172 -10.42 3.89 -11.11
CA LEU A 172 -11.01 5.16 -10.67
C LEU A 172 -10.41 6.35 -11.43
N LYS A 173 -9.08 6.41 -11.58
CA LYS A 173 -8.40 7.43 -12.39
C LYS A 173 -8.94 7.51 -13.81
N ARG A 174 -9.21 6.36 -14.46
CA ARG A 174 -9.76 6.32 -15.83
C ARG A 174 -11.21 6.79 -15.88
N LEU A 175 -12.01 6.50 -14.85
CA LEU A 175 -13.38 7.01 -14.74
C LEU A 175 -13.40 8.52 -14.50
N CYS A 176 -12.54 9.03 -13.62
CA CYS A 176 -12.38 10.47 -13.39
C CYS A 176 -11.89 11.23 -14.65
N ARG A 177 -11.18 10.56 -15.57
CA ARG A 177 -10.88 11.14 -16.91
C ARG A 177 -12.11 11.30 -17.79
N ARG A 178 -13.14 10.49 -17.58
CA ARG A 178 -14.40 10.51 -18.34
C ARG A 178 -15.37 11.55 -17.79
N SER A 179 -15.60 11.56 -16.48
CA SER A 179 -16.43 12.59 -15.81
C SER A 179 -15.86 12.94 -14.43
N PHE A 180 -15.96 14.22 -14.06
CA PHE A 180 -15.62 14.69 -12.72
C PHE A 180 -16.57 14.11 -11.65
N ASP A 181 -17.81 13.76 -12.02
CA ASP A 181 -18.81 13.24 -11.08
C ASP A 181 -18.38 11.94 -10.40
N PHE A 182 -17.50 11.15 -11.03
CA PHE A 182 -16.89 9.99 -10.39
C PHE A 182 -16.04 10.38 -9.19
N LEU A 183 -15.30 11.49 -9.26
CA LEU A 183 -14.51 11.98 -8.13
C LEU A 183 -15.45 12.47 -7.01
N LYS A 184 -16.51 13.21 -7.34
CA LYS A 184 -17.55 13.62 -6.37
C LYS A 184 -18.17 12.40 -5.68
N GLN A 185 -18.50 11.36 -6.44
CA GLN A 185 -19.14 10.18 -5.90
C GLN A 185 -18.21 9.42 -4.94
N VAL A 186 -16.93 9.26 -5.30
CA VAL A 186 -15.93 8.62 -4.44
C VAL A 186 -15.66 9.45 -3.19
N ALA A 187 -15.58 10.78 -3.31
CA ALA A 187 -15.40 11.68 -2.19
C ALA A 187 -16.57 11.71 -1.19
N ARG A 188 -17.74 11.17 -1.55
CA ARG A 188 -18.88 11.06 -0.61
C ARG A 188 -18.81 9.82 0.29
N PHE A 189 -17.89 8.88 0.03
CA PHE A 189 -17.77 7.67 0.85
C PHE A 189 -16.84 7.88 2.05
N ARG A 190 -17.38 7.69 3.27
CA ARG A 190 -16.64 7.80 4.54
C ARG A 190 -16.29 6.46 5.22
N LYS A 191 -16.62 5.31 4.63
CA LYS A 191 -16.35 4.00 5.26
C LYS A 191 -14.92 3.52 4.97
N GLY A 192 -13.94 3.96 5.77
CA GLY A 192 -12.61 3.33 5.88
C GLY A 192 -11.71 3.42 4.64
N THR A 193 -11.94 4.39 3.74
CA THR A 193 -11.22 4.54 2.47
C THR A 193 -10.40 5.82 2.34
N ASP A 194 -10.14 6.55 3.43
CA ASP A 194 -9.52 7.88 3.39
C ASP A 194 -8.15 7.88 2.70
N TRP A 195 -7.35 6.83 2.90
CA TRP A 195 -6.06 6.64 2.21
C TRP A 195 -6.20 6.49 0.67
N LYS A 196 -7.29 5.89 0.18
CA LYS A 196 -7.51 5.72 -1.28
C LYS A 196 -7.91 7.03 -1.95
N ILE A 197 -8.61 7.91 -1.23
CA ILE A 197 -9.04 9.21 -1.76
C ILE A 197 -7.83 10.11 -1.95
N GLU A 198 -6.91 10.13 -0.99
CA GLU A 198 -5.66 10.89 -1.11
C GLU A 198 -4.89 10.49 -2.37
N ASP A 199 -4.65 9.19 -2.56
CA ASP A 199 -3.94 8.68 -3.74
C ASP A 199 -4.70 8.96 -5.04
N LEU A 200 -6.03 8.94 -5.02
CA LEU A 200 -6.84 9.30 -6.17
C LEU A 200 -6.68 10.78 -6.53
N LEU A 201 -6.73 11.67 -5.53
CA LEU A 201 -6.52 13.11 -5.71
C LEU A 201 -5.14 13.38 -6.34
N LYS A 202 -4.07 12.70 -5.89
CA LYS A 202 -2.73 12.79 -6.52
C LYS A 202 -2.77 12.45 -8.01
N GLU A 203 -3.44 11.34 -8.35
CA GLU A 203 -3.50 10.81 -9.70
C GLU A 203 -4.40 11.62 -10.65
N VAL A 204 -5.38 12.36 -10.11
CA VAL A 204 -6.37 13.14 -10.88
C VAL A 204 -6.16 14.65 -10.85
N ARG A 205 -4.99 15.14 -10.44
CA ARG A 205 -4.60 16.57 -10.50
C ARG A 205 -4.81 17.26 -11.85
N PHE A 206 -4.86 16.49 -12.94
CA PHE A 206 -5.18 17.02 -14.27
C PHE A 206 -6.60 17.64 -14.33
N LEU A 207 -7.50 17.30 -13.39
CA LEU A 207 -8.85 17.86 -13.27
C LEU A 207 -8.87 19.27 -12.68
N ILE A 208 -7.81 19.72 -11.99
CA ILE A 208 -7.71 21.07 -11.40
C ILE A 208 -7.99 22.14 -12.46
N ARG A 209 -7.57 21.94 -13.71
CA ARG A 209 -7.79 22.90 -14.80
C ARG A 209 -9.22 22.93 -15.36
N LYS A 210 -10.01 21.88 -15.13
CA LYS A 210 -11.37 21.75 -15.67
C LYS A 210 -12.44 22.07 -14.62
N ASN A 211 -12.21 21.68 -13.37
CA ASN A 211 -13.18 21.78 -12.27
C ASN A 211 -12.48 22.29 -11.01
N THR A 212 -11.87 23.49 -11.07
CA THR A 212 -10.97 24.00 -10.03
C THR A 212 -11.64 24.11 -8.67
N GLU A 213 -12.77 24.82 -8.58
CA GLU A 213 -13.45 25.05 -7.31
C GLU A 213 -13.97 23.75 -6.69
N GLU A 214 -14.60 22.89 -7.50
CA GLU A 214 -15.12 21.61 -7.01
C GLU A 214 -14.01 20.66 -6.55
N TYR A 215 -12.87 20.67 -7.25
CA TYR A 215 -11.69 19.92 -6.84
C TYR A 215 -11.17 20.43 -5.50
N LEU A 216 -11.08 21.76 -5.33
CA LEU A 216 -10.65 22.37 -4.07
C LEU A 216 -11.63 22.04 -2.94
N LYS A 217 -12.94 22.08 -3.21
CA LYS A 217 -13.99 21.67 -2.25
C LYS A 217 -13.76 20.26 -1.72
N ILE A 218 -13.50 19.30 -2.61
CA ILE A 218 -13.19 17.92 -2.22
C ILE A 218 -11.89 17.83 -1.42
N THR A 219 -10.89 18.66 -1.70
CA THR A 219 -9.62 18.62 -0.96
C THR A 219 -9.66 19.23 0.44
N TYR A 220 -10.67 20.05 0.76
CA TYR A 220 -10.79 20.68 2.09
C TYR A 220 -11.95 20.13 2.96
N SER A 221 -12.96 19.46 2.39
CA SER A 221 -14.20 19.08 3.10
C SER A 221 -14.06 17.83 4.01
N ASP A 222 -13.29 17.92 5.11
CA ASP A 222 -13.07 16.89 6.17
C ASP A 222 -11.87 15.93 5.95
N TYR A 223 -10.98 16.18 4.99
CA TYR A 223 -9.78 15.36 4.73
C TYR A 223 -8.48 15.97 5.27
N SER A 224 -8.41 16.24 6.58
CA SER A 224 -7.28 16.93 7.24
C SER A 224 -5.92 16.21 7.14
N TYR A 225 -5.88 14.95 6.69
CA TYR A 225 -4.65 14.13 6.64
C TYR A 225 -3.99 14.03 5.24
N CYS A 226 -4.54 14.66 4.20
CA CYS A 226 -3.99 14.55 2.83
C CYS A 226 -2.72 15.42 2.61
N ASN A 227 -1.53 14.94 2.97
CA ASN A 227 -0.26 15.70 2.94
C ASN A 227 0.33 15.99 1.53
N THR A 228 -0.44 16.02 0.43
CA THR A 228 0.18 16.15 -0.90
C THR A 228 0.25 17.57 -1.45
N PRO A 229 1.44 18.17 -1.58
CA PRO A 229 1.57 19.54 -2.05
C PRO A 229 1.24 19.72 -3.53
N PHE A 230 0.60 20.85 -3.84
CA PHE A 230 0.36 21.31 -5.19
C PHE A 230 1.68 21.60 -5.89
N ARG A 231 1.80 21.17 -7.16
CA ARG A 231 2.93 21.60 -8.00
C ARG A 231 2.80 23.10 -8.27
N LYS A 232 3.92 23.83 -8.29
CA LYS A 232 3.99 25.28 -8.60
C LYS A 232 3.09 25.71 -9.76
N LYS A 233 3.06 24.93 -10.86
CA LYS A 233 2.23 25.22 -12.04
C LYS A 233 0.72 25.13 -11.78
N HIS A 234 0.26 24.20 -10.93
CA HIS A 234 -1.15 24.08 -10.57
C HIS A 234 -1.57 25.16 -9.58
N LEU A 235 -0.73 25.44 -8.58
CA LEU A 235 -0.99 26.52 -7.63
C LEU A 235 -1.04 27.89 -8.32
N ALA A 236 -0.13 28.16 -9.25
CA ALA A 236 -0.17 29.39 -10.04
C ALA A 236 -1.47 29.53 -10.85
N PHE A 237 -2.04 28.42 -11.32
CA PHE A 237 -3.33 28.42 -12.00
C PHE A 237 -4.48 28.67 -11.03
N ILE A 238 -4.48 28.02 -9.85
CA ILE A 238 -5.48 28.22 -8.80
C ILE A 238 -5.49 29.68 -8.34
N MET A 239 -4.32 30.27 -8.05
CA MET A 239 -4.21 31.67 -7.62
C MET A 239 -4.67 32.69 -8.67
N LYS A 240 -4.59 32.34 -9.97
CA LYS A 240 -5.16 33.17 -11.04
C LYS A 240 -6.69 33.06 -11.16
N THR A 241 -7.25 31.91 -10.81
CA THR A 241 -8.65 31.58 -11.13
C THR A 241 -9.56 31.77 -9.92
N CYS A 242 -9.13 31.33 -8.74
CA CYS A 242 -9.92 31.35 -7.51
C CYS A 242 -9.03 31.54 -6.26
N PRO A 243 -8.29 32.67 -6.14
CA PRO A 243 -7.35 32.91 -5.04
C PRO A 243 -8.03 32.90 -3.67
N GLN A 244 -9.26 33.40 -3.58
CA GLN A 244 -9.98 33.56 -2.32
C GLN A 244 -10.28 32.22 -1.62
N ILE A 245 -10.44 31.11 -2.36
CA ILE A 245 -10.64 29.80 -1.75
C ILE A 245 -9.41 29.40 -0.93
N ILE A 246 -8.22 29.54 -1.49
CA ILE A 246 -6.96 29.21 -0.80
C ILE A 246 -6.70 30.19 0.35
N LEU A 247 -6.93 31.48 0.15
CA LEU A 247 -6.67 32.50 1.18
C LEU A 247 -7.61 32.37 2.38
N ASN A 248 -8.90 32.14 2.16
CA ASN A 248 -9.90 32.01 3.23
C ASN A 248 -9.81 30.67 3.97
N THR A 249 -9.21 29.64 3.37
CA THR A 249 -9.03 28.32 3.99
C THR A 249 -7.57 27.94 4.11
N PHE A 250 -6.69 28.94 4.27
CA PHE A 250 -5.24 28.74 4.24
C PHE A 250 -4.74 27.72 5.27
N VAL A 251 -5.35 27.67 6.45
CA VAL A 251 -5.06 26.67 7.50
C VAL A 251 -5.27 25.23 7.01
N SER A 252 -6.14 25.00 6.03
CA SER A 252 -6.34 23.67 5.41
C SER A 252 -5.36 23.35 4.27
N TYR A 253 -4.59 24.34 3.83
CA TYR A 253 -3.71 24.27 2.65
C TYR A 253 -2.26 24.66 2.90
N PHE A 254 -1.87 25.12 4.09
CA PHE A 254 -0.54 25.67 4.36
C PHE A 254 0.59 24.69 4.02
N ASP A 255 0.40 23.40 4.35
CA ASP A 255 1.31 22.30 4.03
C ASP A 255 1.28 21.88 2.55
N LYS A 256 0.24 22.31 1.81
CA LYS A 256 -0.02 21.95 0.42
C LYS A 256 0.43 23.00 -0.60
N VAL A 257 0.78 24.22 -0.19
CA VAL A 257 1.05 25.35 -1.10
C VAL A 257 2.52 25.75 -1.15
N ASP A 258 2.94 26.26 -2.31
CA ASP A 258 4.24 26.91 -2.47
C ASP A 258 4.09 28.41 -2.18
N TYR A 259 4.67 28.86 -1.07
CA TYR A 259 4.54 30.23 -0.59
C TYR A 259 5.08 31.27 -1.59
N THR A 260 6.14 30.94 -2.34
CA THR A 260 6.70 31.86 -3.35
C THR A 260 5.69 32.11 -4.48
N VAL A 261 4.96 31.08 -4.88
CA VAL A 261 3.89 31.23 -5.88
C VAL A 261 2.73 32.04 -5.29
N LEU A 262 2.34 31.78 -4.05
CA LEU A 262 1.21 32.44 -3.40
C LEU A 262 1.44 33.96 -3.29
N VAL A 263 2.61 34.36 -2.77
CA VAL A 263 3.05 35.76 -2.63
C VAL A 263 3.05 36.48 -3.98
N LYS A 264 3.50 35.83 -5.07
CA LYS A 264 3.54 36.43 -6.40
C LYS A 264 2.17 36.87 -6.93
N TYR A 265 1.07 36.27 -6.45
CA TYR A 265 -0.29 36.58 -6.90
C TYR A 265 -1.08 37.43 -5.90
N MET A 266 -0.46 37.90 -4.82
CA MET A 266 -1.05 38.83 -3.87
C MET A 266 -0.46 40.23 -4.08
N ASN A 267 -1.24 41.29 -3.83
CA ASN A 267 -0.71 42.65 -3.73
C ASN A 267 -0.18 42.92 -2.31
N LYS A 268 0.62 43.99 -2.14
CA LYS A 268 1.30 44.31 -0.88
C LYS A 268 0.32 44.50 0.28
N ASP A 269 -0.78 45.22 0.05
CA ASP A 269 -1.80 45.48 1.07
C ASP A 269 -2.54 44.20 1.49
N SER A 270 -2.83 43.31 0.54
CA SER A 270 -3.44 42.00 0.81
C SER A 270 -2.52 41.10 1.60
N ILE A 271 -1.19 41.18 1.37
CA ILE A 271 -0.20 40.42 2.15
C ILE A 271 -0.19 40.89 3.61
N LYS A 272 -0.18 42.21 3.84
CA LYS A 272 -0.26 42.79 5.19
C LYS A 272 -1.55 42.37 5.90
N HIS A 273 -2.70 42.58 5.26
CA HIS A 273 -3.99 42.19 5.82
C HIS A 273 -4.08 40.68 6.06
N PHE A 274 -3.55 39.85 5.17
CA PHE A 274 -3.52 38.39 5.35
C PHE A 274 -2.69 37.99 6.57
N LEU A 275 -1.49 38.55 6.76
CA LEU A 275 -0.66 38.25 7.93
C LEU A 275 -1.31 38.76 9.23
N LEU A 276 -1.86 39.97 9.24
CA LEU A 276 -2.52 40.54 10.43
C LEU A 276 -3.82 39.80 10.82
N LYS A 277 -4.68 39.50 9.84
CA LYS A 277 -5.87 38.66 10.07
C LYS A 277 -5.48 37.28 10.59
N SER A 278 -4.34 36.77 10.16
CA SER A 278 -3.82 35.51 10.66
C SER A 278 -3.29 35.63 12.09
N SER A 279 -2.71 36.76 12.52
CA SER A 279 -2.35 36.96 13.94
C SER A 279 -3.55 37.07 14.89
N GLU A 280 -4.78 37.14 14.40
CA GLU A 280 -6.00 37.19 15.24
C GLU A 280 -6.65 35.81 15.45
N ASP A 281 -6.34 34.83 14.60
CA ASP A 281 -6.91 33.46 14.69
C ASP A 281 -6.07 32.58 15.65
N GLU A 282 -6.70 31.94 16.64
CA GLU A 282 -6.02 31.04 17.59
C GLU A 282 -5.44 29.79 16.90
N HIS A 283 -6.02 29.37 15.77
CA HIS A 283 -5.53 28.23 14.99
C HIS A 283 -4.37 28.60 14.03
N SER A 284 -3.92 29.85 14.02
CA SER A 284 -2.93 30.38 13.06
C SER A 284 -1.46 30.17 13.41
N VAL A 285 -1.15 29.42 14.47
CA VAL A 285 0.22 29.08 14.89
C VAL A 285 1.07 28.53 13.73
N PHE A 286 0.46 28.02 12.66
CA PHE A 286 1.14 27.59 11.44
C PHE A 286 1.77 28.73 10.61
N ILE A 287 1.20 29.94 10.66
CA ILE A 287 1.67 31.13 9.93
C ILE A 287 2.89 31.77 10.58
N SER A 288 3.11 31.52 11.87
CA SER A 288 4.33 31.94 12.56
C SER A 288 5.56 31.09 12.21
N CYS A 289 5.43 30.10 11.32
CA CYS A 289 6.57 29.37 10.77
C CYS A 289 7.49 30.29 9.96
N HIS A 290 8.79 30.26 10.27
CA HIS A 290 9.85 31.01 9.57
C HIS A 290 9.75 30.94 8.04
N LYS A 291 9.33 29.79 7.49
CA LYS A 291 9.14 29.56 6.05
C LYS A 291 8.11 30.50 5.39
N VAL A 292 7.08 30.92 6.12
CA VAL A 292 6.06 31.86 5.64
C VAL A 292 6.62 33.28 5.68
N PHE A 293 7.14 33.73 6.83
CA PHE A 293 7.66 35.10 6.99
C PHE A 293 8.77 35.46 6.00
N VAL A 294 9.73 34.55 5.75
CA VAL A 294 10.82 34.77 4.78
C VAL A 294 10.32 35.06 3.36
N LYS A 295 9.12 34.61 3.00
CA LYS A 295 8.55 34.83 1.66
C LYS A 295 7.61 36.04 1.61
N PHE A 296 6.82 36.27 2.65
CA PHE A 296 5.79 37.31 2.66
C PHE A 296 6.34 38.67 3.12
N LEU A 297 7.15 38.74 4.19
CA LEU A 297 7.65 40.01 4.74
C LEU A 297 8.46 40.84 3.74
N PRO A 298 9.33 40.27 2.88
CA PRO A 298 10.07 41.05 1.90
C PRO A 298 9.21 41.87 0.92
N GLN A 299 7.91 41.58 0.79
CA GLN A 299 7.01 42.31 -0.09
C GLN A 299 6.37 43.53 0.58
N ILE A 300 6.44 43.64 1.91
CA ILE A 300 5.89 44.74 2.71
C ILE A 300 6.99 45.77 2.95
N GLU A 301 6.64 47.04 3.20
CA GLU A 301 7.62 48.08 3.53
C GLU A 301 8.28 47.84 4.90
N LEU A 302 9.53 48.31 5.05
CA LEU A 302 10.36 47.99 6.21
C LEU A 302 9.73 48.39 7.56
N HIS A 303 9.10 49.57 7.60
CA HIS A 303 8.47 50.09 8.81
C HIS A 303 7.24 49.26 9.24
N GLU A 304 6.48 48.76 8.25
CA GLU A 304 5.31 47.91 8.48
C GLU A 304 5.69 46.46 8.84
N ARG A 305 6.83 45.95 8.35
CA ARG A 305 7.34 44.62 8.75
C ARG A 305 7.56 44.55 10.25
N ILE A 306 8.08 45.63 10.84
CA ILE A 306 8.32 45.71 12.28
C ILE A 306 7.00 45.67 13.04
N GLN A 307 5.94 46.30 12.54
CA GLN A 307 4.59 46.24 13.13
C GLN A 307 4.01 44.82 13.10
N VAL A 308 4.09 44.15 11.93
CA VAL A 308 3.63 42.75 11.80
C VAL A 308 4.43 41.81 12.70
N LEU A 309 5.76 41.99 12.77
CA LEU A 309 6.61 41.16 13.63
C LEU A 309 6.34 41.41 15.12
N LYS A 310 6.06 42.66 15.52
CA LYS A 310 5.66 42.98 16.91
C LYS A 310 4.32 42.31 17.28
N ALA A 311 3.32 42.38 16.41
CA ALA A 311 2.03 41.73 16.62
C ALA A 311 2.13 40.19 16.80
N PHE A 312 3.05 39.54 16.07
CA PHE A 312 3.22 38.09 16.16
C PHE A 312 4.14 37.61 17.28
N TYR A 313 5.24 38.33 17.56
CA TYR A 313 6.30 37.87 18.47
C TYR A 313 6.38 38.63 19.79
N TYR A 314 5.92 39.88 19.85
CA TYR A 314 6.04 40.73 21.04
C TYR A 314 4.71 40.76 21.81
N ASP A 315 3.60 41.01 21.10
CA ASP A 315 2.28 41.16 21.73
C ASP A 315 1.69 39.81 22.19
N ARG A 316 2.06 38.69 21.54
CA ARG A 316 1.72 37.33 21.98
C ARG A 316 2.70 36.72 23.00
N ALA A 317 3.88 37.33 23.22
CA ALA A 317 4.89 36.76 24.12
C ALA A 317 4.51 36.83 25.60
N SER A 318 3.55 37.70 25.95
CA SER A 318 2.98 37.81 27.30
C SER A 318 1.86 36.81 27.58
N GLU A 319 1.26 36.18 26.57
CA GLU A 319 0.07 35.31 26.73
C GLU A 319 0.38 33.82 26.64
N ILE A 320 1.57 33.43 26.17
CA ILE A 320 1.91 32.02 25.89
C ILE A 320 2.97 31.56 26.89
N ASP A 321 2.59 30.64 27.78
CA ASP A 321 3.54 30.02 28.70
C ASP A 321 4.60 29.23 27.92
N TRP A 322 5.81 29.78 27.89
CA TRP A 322 6.93 29.30 27.10
C TRP A 322 7.53 27.98 27.63
N GLN A 323 7.13 27.53 28.82
CA GLN A 323 7.75 26.41 29.53
C GLN A 323 6.87 25.16 29.73
N GLY A 324 5.59 25.19 29.35
CA GLY A 324 4.73 24.02 29.45
C GLY A 324 5.19 22.83 28.57
N PRO A 325 4.96 21.56 28.98
CA PRO A 325 5.41 20.36 28.26
C PRO A 325 4.79 20.19 26.85
N GLY A 326 3.81 21.01 26.48
CA GLY A 326 3.22 21.12 25.14
C GLY A 326 3.58 22.38 24.34
N GLY A 327 4.49 23.24 24.81
CA GLY A 327 4.76 24.56 24.24
C GLY A 327 5.25 24.59 22.79
N LEU A 328 5.12 25.75 22.13
CA LEU A 328 5.46 26.04 20.73
C LEU A 328 6.82 25.47 20.25
N ASN A 329 7.81 25.32 21.14
CA ASN A 329 9.10 24.73 20.80
C ASN A 329 9.00 23.24 20.40
N ASN A 330 8.15 22.45 21.06
CA ASN A 330 7.86 21.06 20.68
C ASN A 330 7.08 20.98 19.35
N PHE A 331 6.28 22.00 19.05
CA PHE A 331 5.52 22.10 17.80
C PHE A 331 6.40 22.47 16.59
N PHE A 332 7.31 23.45 16.75
CA PHE A 332 8.24 23.84 15.68
C PHE A 332 9.29 22.76 15.38
N SER A 333 9.74 22.02 16.40
CA SER A 333 10.68 20.90 16.23
C SER A 333 10.04 19.70 15.50
N ALA A 334 8.74 19.46 15.66
CA ALA A 334 7.98 18.48 14.87
C ALA A 334 7.85 18.88 13.39
N LEU A 335 7.68 20.18 13.06
CA LEU A 335 7.53 20.68 11.69
C LEU A 335 8.84 20.76 10.88
N GLU A 336 10.00 20.76 11.54
CA GLU A 336 11.33 20.83 10.90
C GLU A 336 12.07 19.48 10.84
N GLY A 337 11.37 18.37 11.12
CA GLY A 337 11.90 17.02 10.93
C GLY A 337 12.84 16.56 12.04
N GLY A 338 12.55 16.92 13.30
CA GLY A 338 13.14 16.27 14.47
C GLY A 338 14.60 16.64 14.78
N LYS A 339 15.15 17.70 14.17
CA LYS A 339 16.43 18.25 14.61
C LYS A 339 16.21 19.14 15.83
N SER A 340 16.25 18.51 17.00
CA SER A 340 16.34 19.17 18.30
C SER A 340 17.61 20.01 18.38
N VAL A 341 17.50 21.27 17.98
CA VAL A 341 18.31 22.33 18.57
C VAL A 341 17.30 23.25 19.23
N ASN A 342 17.37 23.38 20.55
CA ASN A 342 16.69 24.44 21.29
C ASN A 342 17.20 25.77 20.73
N PHE A 343 16.57 26.25 19.66
CA PHE A 343 16.85 27.54 19.06
C PHE A 343 16.10 28.54 19.93
N PRO A 344 16.78 29.41 20.69
CA PRO A 344 16.08 30.45 21.43
C PRO A 344 15.23 31.25 20.45
N VAL A 345 13.95 31.40 20.74
CA VAL A 345 12.98 32.18 19.93
C VAL A 345 13.54 33.59 19.67
N VAL A 346 14.36 34.09 20.60
CA VAL A 346 15.12 35.35 20.54
C VAL A 346 16.01 35.49 19.29
N PHE A 347 16.54 34.41 18.69
CA PHE A 347 17.33 34.53 17.45
C PHE A 347 16.49 34.39 16.17
N ARG A 348 15.26 33.88 16.25
CA ARG A 348 14.41 33.61 15.07
C ARG A 348 13.84 34.88 14.43
N TRP A 349 13.49 35.90 15.22
CA TRP A 349 12.98 37.16 14.65
C TRP A 349 14.07 37.94 13.91
N TYR A 350 15.34 37.84 14.33
CA TYR A 350 16.49 38.42 13.62
C TYR A 350 16.67 37.86 12.21
N GLN A 351 16.29 36.60 11.96
CA GLN A 351 16.30 36.00 10.62
C GLN A 351 15.36 36.74 9.63
N CYS A 352 14.42 37.53 10.14
CA CYS A 352 13.50 38.34 9.35
C CYS A 352 13.88 39.83 9.29
N MET A 353 14.98 40.24 9.94
CA MET A 353 15.47 41.62 10.00
C MET A 353 16.51 41.92 8.90
N PRO A 354 16.66 43.21 8.50
CA PRO A 354 17.75 43.62 7.63
C PRO A 354 19.11 43.22 8.20
N PHE A 355 20.00 42.71 7.34
CA PHE A 355 21.33 42.25 7.74
C PHE A 355 22.08 43.30 8.57
N ARG A 356 22.06 44.57 8.18
CA ARG A 356 22.74 45.65 8.93
C ARG A 356 22.30 45.76 10.40
N ILE A 357 21.01 45.57 10.67
CA ILE A 357 20.45 45.65 12.02
C ILE A 357 20.82 44.40 12.81
N ALA A 358 20.58 43.23 12.22
CA ALA A 358 20.90 41.94 12.85
C ALA A 358 22.41 41.81 13.12
N PHE A 359 23.25 42.21 12.17
CA PHE A 359 24.71 42.18 12.28
C PHE A 359 25.17 43.02 13.46
N ARG A 360 24.80 44.30 13.52
CA ARG A 360 25.20 45.21 14.61
C ARG A 360 24.83 44.68 15.99
N GLU A 361 23.65 44.11 16.15
CA GLU A 361 23.17 43.65 17.46
C GLU A 361 23.73 42.28 17.83
N MET A 362 23.81 41.36 16.87
CA MET A 362 24.34 40.01 17.11
C MET A 362 25.85 39.98 17.27
N THR A 363 26.62 40.87 16.64
CA THR A 363 28.08 40.91 16.87
C THR A 363 28.41 41.24 18.32
N VAL A 364 27.66 42.16 18.94
CA VAL A 364 27.76 42.47 20.37
C VAL A 364 27.39 41.25 21.23
N MET A 365 26.38 40.48 20.82
CA MET A 365 26.01 39.24 21.52
C MET A 365 27.07 38.15 21.37
N ILE A 366 27.66 38.00 20.17
CA ILE A 366 28.70 37.00 19.87
C ILE A 366 29.97 37.26 20.69
N GLU A 367 30.36 38.52 20.84
CA GLU A 367 31.54 38.93 21.63
C GLU A 367 31.40 38.61 23.13
N ASN A 368 30.16 38.62 23.64
CA ASN A 368 29.85 38.34 25.04
C ASN A 368 29.44 36.88 25.31
N GLU A 369 29.32 36.04 24.27
CA GLU A 369 28.84 34.66 24.38
C GLU A 369 30.00 33.67 24.61
N VAL A 370 30.00 33.03 25.77
CA VAL A 370 31.06 32.07 26.18
C VAL A 370 30.87 30.71 25.49
N ASN A 371 29.64 30.35 25.13
CA ASN A 371 29.34 29.05 24.54
C ASN A 371 29.62 29.03 23.02
N PRO A 372 30.53 28.17 22.53
CA PRO A 372 30.84 28.08 21.10
C PRO A 372 29.64 27.66 20.24
N ASP A 373 28.71 26.84 20.76
CA ASP A 373 27.53 26.41 19.99
C ASP A 373 26.54 27.58 19.78
N PHE A 374 26.35 28.45 20.79
CA PHE A 374 25.51 29.64 20.65
C PHE A 374 26.12 30.67 19.70
N ARG A 375 27.44 30.88 19.74
CA ARG A 375 28.14 31.72 18.75
C ARG A 375 27.93 31.22 17.32
N ILE A 376 28.06 29.91 17.09
CA ILE A 376 27.79 29.30 15.78
C ILE A 376 26.32 29.48 15.36
N LEU A 377 25.36 29.40 16.28
CA LEU A 377 23.94 29.63 15.99
C LEU A 377 23.65 31.09 15.60
N MET A 378 24.28 32.06 16.28
CA MET A 378 24.18 33.48 15.94
C MET A 378 24.81 33.76 14.56
N ILE A 379 26.00 33.22 14.29
CA ILE A 379 26.66 33.33 12.98
C ILE A 379 25.83 32.69 11.86
N ASN A 380 25.24 31.52 12.10
CA ASN A 380 24.31 30.88 11.15
C ASN A 380 23.05 31.73 10.92
N THR A 381 22.57 32.41 11.95
CA THR A 381 21.46 33.36 11.82
C THR A 381 21.85 34.55 10.95
N LEU A 382 23.04 35.12 11.15
CA LEU A 382 23.58 36.18 10.29
C LEU A 382 23.76 35.71 8.84
N LEU A 383 24.19 34.46 8.60
CA LEU A 383 24.25 33.86 7.26
C LEU A 383 22.86 33.72 6.61
N ILE A 384 21.81 33.49 7.40
CA ILE A 384 20.43 33.50 6.90
C ILE A 384 20.02 34.93 6.54
N CYS A 385 20.31 35.92 7.39
CA CYS A 385 20.01 37.34 7.14
C CYS A 385 20.75 37.90 5.92
N ALA A 386 22.02 37.51 5.73
CA ALA A 386 22.83 37.92 4.58
C ALA A 386 22.26 37.37 3.26
N GLY A 387 21.60 36.21 3.29
CA GLY A 387 20.98 35.59 2.13
C GLY A 387 22.02 35.26 1.04
N SER A 388 21.77 35.73 -0.18
CA SER A 388 22.71 35.65 -1.32
C SER A 388 23.30 37.01 -1.70
N ASN A 389 23.19 38.02 -0.83
CA ASN A 389 23.79 39.33 -1.08
C ASN A 389 25.31 39.25 -0.81
N LEU A 390 26.12 39.53 -1.85
CA LEU A 390 27.57 39.36 -1.78
C LEU A 390 28.24 40.33 -0.81
N GLU A 391 27.80 41.59 -0.72
CA GLU A 391 28.36 42.59 0.21
C GLU A 391 28.14 42.20 1.68
N ASN A 392 26.94 41.70 2.01
CA ASN A 392 26.61 41.23 3.36
C ASN A 392 27.40 39.96 3.70
N LEU A 393 27.50 39.02 2.74
CA LEU A 393 28.28 37.80 2.94
C LEU A 393 29.78 38.10 3.05
N PHE A 394 30.29 39.07 2.30
CA PHE A 394 31.67 39.55 2.40
C PHE A 394 31.93 40.16 3.79
N THR A 395 31.03 41.03 4.27
CA THR A 395 31.11 41.63 5.61
C THR A 395 31.15 40.55 6.70
N LEU A 396 30.29 39.54 6.59
CA LEU A 396 30.24 38.43 7.55
C LEU A 396 31.45 37.50 7.45
N LEU A 397 31.94 37.23 6.23
CA LEU A 397 33.13 36.41 5.99
C LEU A 397 34.39 37.10 6.52
N LYS A 398 34.49 38.42 6.37
CA LYS A 398 35.56 39.23 6.94
C LYS A 398 35.55 39.18 8.46
N TYR A 399 34.39 39.44 9.08
CA TYR A 399 34.20 39.32 10.53
C TYR A 399 34.56 37.92 11.06
N TYR A 400 34.13 36.85 10.37
CA TYR A 400 34.44 35.48 10.76
C TYR A 400 35.96 35.18 10.69
N ASN A 401 36.65 35.67 9.66
CA ASN A 401 38.11 35.52 9.54
C ASN A 401 38.87 36.30 10.62
N GLU A 402 38.39 37.48 11.03
CA GLU A 402 39.02 38.32 12.05
C GLU A 402 38.94 37.73 13.47
N ILE A 403 37.88 36.96 13.77
CA ILE A 403 37.59 36.53 15.15
C ILE A 403 37.98 35.08 15.42
N GLN A 404 38.08 34.22 14.41
CA GLN A 404 38.05 32.76 14.62
C GLN A 404 39.29 32.00 14.12
N HIS A 405 40.50 32.48 14.43
CA HIS A 405 41.74 31.74 14.15
C HIS A 405 41.77 30.35 14.83
N ASN A 406 41.19 30.20 16.03
CA ASN A 406 41.25 28.99 16.87
C ASN A 406 40.00 28.09 16.86
N GLU A 407 39.04 28.28 15.94
CA GLU A 407 37.85 27.41 15.89
C GLU A 407 38.13 25.98 15.41
N SER A 408 37.32 25.04 15.92
CA SER A 408 37.35 23.63 15.52
C SER A 408 37.06 23.45 14.03
N TYR A 409 37.62 22.39 13.43
CA TYR A 409 37.33 22.00 12.04
C TYR A 409 35.81 21.89 11.76
N LYS A 410 35.03 21.36 12.72
CA LYS A 410 33.58 21.18 12.57
C LYS A 410 32.85 22.51 12.40
N SER A 411 33.26 23.54 13.15
CA SER A 411 32.67 24.89 13.07
C SER A 411 32.99 25.55 11.72
N LYS A 412 34.27 25.52 11.33
CA LYS A 412 34.76 26.03 10.03
C LYS A 412 34.08 25.34 8.85
N ALA A 413 33.99 24.01 8.88
CA ALA A 413 33.34 23.22 7.84
C ALA A 413 31.83 23.51 7.73
N ASN A 414 31.16 23.73 8.88
CA ASN A 414 29.74 24.09 8.90
C ASN A 414 29.51 25.46 8.25
N PHE A 415 30.28 26.47 8.66
CA PHE A 415 30.22 27.83 8.11
C PHE A 415 30.49 27.85 6.60
N VAL A 416 31.59 27.24 6.17
CA VAL A 416 31.98 27.13 4.75
C VAL A 416 30.90 26.43 3.93
N SER A 417 30.34 25.31 4.41
CA SER A 417 29.26 24.63 3.69
C SER A 417 28.01 25.50 3.56
N HIS A 418 27.71 26.35 4.54
CA HIS A 418 26.57 27.28 4.47
C HIS A 418 26.82 28.42 3.48
N ILE A 419 28.02 28.97 3.43
CA ILE A 419 28.42 29.99 2.43
C ILE A 419 28.37 29.41 1.01
N LEU A 420 29.02 28.27 0.77
CA LEU A 420 29.06 27.63 -0.55
C LEU A 420 27.67 27.25 -1.08
N SER A 421 26.69 27.07 -0.20
CA SER A 421 25.29 26.82 -0.61
C SER A 421 24.52 28.08 -1.01
N ARG A 422 25.04 29.27 -0.70
CA ARG A 422 24.38 30.58 -0.89
C ARG A 422 25.01 31.45 -1.97
N VAL A 423 26.23 31.11 -2.40
CA VAL A 423 27.01 31.89 -3.36
C VAL A 423 27.19 31.13 -4.68
N ALA A 424 27.09 31.85 -5.80
CA ALA A 424 27.53 31.38 -7.09
C ALA A 424 29.05 31.54 -7.17
N ILE A 425 29.78 30.43 -7.07
CA ILE A 425 31.24 30.41 -6.90
C ILE A 425 31.96 31.09 -8.07
N ASN A 426 31.42 30.98 -9.29
CA ASN A 426 31.94 31.65 -10.48
C ASN A 426 31.83 33.18 -10.45
N LYS A 427 31.04 33.76 -9.54
CA LYS A 427 30.83 35.21 -9.44
C LYS A 427 31.56 35.87 -8.25
N LEU A 428 32.38 35.10 -7.53
CA LEU A 428 33.18 35.63 -6.44
C LEU A 428 34.27 36.54 -7.00
N ASP A 429 34.44 37.72 -6.42
CA ASP A 429 35.60 38.56 -6.73
C ASP A 429 36.87 38.03 -6.05
N THR A 430 38.01 38.60 -6.43
CA THR A 430 39.33 38.17 -5.93
C THR A 430 39.44 38.34 -4.41
N GLU A 431 38.84 39.38 -3.84
CA GLU A 431 38.95 39.70 -2.42
C GLU A 431 38.16 38.70 -1.57
N MET A 432 36.89 38.47 -1.92
CA MET A 432 36.03 37.49 -1.24
C MET A 432 36.55 36.06 -1.43
N TRP A 433 37.06 35.73 -2.63
CA TRP A 433 37.71 34.44 -2.87
C TRP A 433 38.92 34.26 -1.96
N THR A 434 39.79 35.26 -1.83
CA THR A 434 40.99 35.17 -0.98
C THR A 434 40.63 34.89 0.48
N LEU A 435 39.59 35.54 1.02
CA LEU A 435 39.09 35.26 2.37
C LEU A 435 38.55 33.84 2.54
N LEU A 436 37.87 33.31 1.51
CA LEU A 436 37.36 31.95 1.52
C LEU A 436 38.47 30.90 1.34
N ASP A 437 39.47 31.20 0.51
CA ASP A 437 40.62 30.35 0.24
C ASP A 437 41.55 30.27 1.46
N ASN A 438 41.68 31.36 2.22
CA ASN A 438 42.35 31.36 3.52
C ASN A 438 41.68 30.38 4.51
N LEU A 439 40.34 30.33 4.53
CA LEU A 439 39.62 29.32 5.31
C LEU A 439 39.89 27.91 4.80
N PHE A 440 39.96 27.68 3.49
CA PHE A 440 40.34 26.39 2.92
C PHE A 440 41.76 25.95 3.32
N CYS A 441 42.71 26.88 3.34
CA CYS A 441 44.06 26.65 3.87
C CYS A 441 44.02 26.25 5.35
N SER A 442 43.25 26.97 6.18
CA SER A 442 43.09 26.64 7.61
C SER A 442 42.38 25.30 7.88
N MET A 443 41.63 24.79 6.90
CA MET A 443 40.96 23.50 6.92
C MET A 443 41.79 22.37 6.29
N GLU A 444 43.08 22.64 5.99
CA GLU A 444 44.01 21.67 5.40
C GLU A 444 43.52 21.11 4.04
N VAL A 445 42.75 21.87 3.27
CA VAL A 445 42.21 21.42 1.97
C VAL A 445 43.36 21.12 0.99
N TYR A 446 44.43 21.91 1.05
CA TYR A 446 45.63 21.78 0.21
C TYR A 446 46.71 20.84 0.78
N GLN A 447 46.45 20.10 1.85
CA GLN A 447 47.39 19.14 2.45
C GLN A 447 46.82 17.72 2.43
N ASN A 448 47.62 16.66 2.57
CA ASN A 448 47.11 15.28 2.62
C ASN A 448 46.48 14.93 3.98
N SER A 449 45.30 15.51 4.28
CA SER A 449 44.54 15.30 5.50
C SER A 449 43.37 14.32 5.31
N SER A 450 42.92 13.67 6.41
CA SER A 450 41.76 12.76 6.43
C SER A 450 40.41 13.48 6.50
N PHE A 451 40.41 14.82 6.55
CA PHE A 451 39.22 15.65 6.66
C PHE A 451 38.34 15.60 5.40
N ASN A 452 37.01 15.64 5.59
CA ASN A 452 36.06 15.59 4.48
C ASN A 452 35.89 16.97 3.82
N VAL A 453 36.72 17.24 2.80
CA VAL A 453 36.79 18.53 2.10
C VAL A 453 36.17 18.52 0.68
N SER A 454 35.32 17.53 0.36
CA SER A 454 34.81 17.34 -1.02
C SER A 454 34.13 18.57 -1.61
N LYS A 455 33.33 19.32 -0.84
CA LYS A 455 32.66 20.53 -1.33
C LYS A 455 33.63 21.68 -1.60
N CYS A 456 34.69 21.79 -0.81
CA CYS A 456 35.73 22.80 -1.00
C CYS A 456 36.53 22.49 -2.28
N VAL A 457 36.87 21.22 -2.51
CA VAL A 457 37.54 20.77 -3.76
C VAL A 457 36.69 21.11 -4.99
N GLU A 458 35.38 20.81 -4.94
CA GLU A 458 34.44 21.17 -6.02
C GLU A 458 34.41 22.69 -6.25
N ALA A 459 34.38 23.49 -5.18
CA ALA A 459 34.38 24.95 -5.27
C ALA A 459 35.67 25.52 -5.89
N ILE A 460 36.85 25.00 -5.49
CA ILE A 460 38.14 25.40 -6.05
C ILE A 460 38.19 25.11 -7.55
N ILE A 461 37.76 23.92 -7.97
CA ILE A 461 37.72 23.55 -9.39
C ILE A 461 36.84 24.54 -10.17
N ILE A 462 35.64 24.84 -9.68
CA ILE A 462 34.69 25.74 -10.36
C ILE A 462 35.26 27.16 -10.44
N TYR A 463 35.78 27.70 -9.33
CA TYR A 463 36.32 29.05 -9.31
C TYR A 463 37.50 29.19 -10.26
N LYS A 464 38.50 28.30 -10.15
CA LYS A 464 39.72 28.36 -10.95
C LYS A 464 39.42 28.22 -12.45
N ILE A 465 38.55 27.29 -12.84
CA ILE A 465 38.17 27.12 -14.26
C ILE A 465 37.37 28.31 -14.79
N SER A 466 36.46 28.87 -13.99
CA SER A 466 35.66 30.02 -14.43
C SER A 466 36.50 31.28 -14.62
N HIS A 467 37.62 31.40 -13.90
CA HIS A 467 38.55 32.54 -13.96
C HIS A 467 39.82 32.24 -14.77
N ASP A 468 39.83 31.19 -15.60
CA ASP A 468 40.98 30.79 -16.43
C ASP A 468 42.30 30.60 -15.64
N GLN A 469 42.20 30.16 -14.38
CA GLN A 469 43.32 29.82 -13.52
C GLN A 469 43.58 28.30 -13.51
N THR A 470 44.83 27.93 -13.25
CA THR A 470 45.22 26.52 -13.14
C THR A 470 44.69 25.89 -11.85
N VAL A 471 44.12 24.69 -11.95
CA VAL A 471 43.70 23.90 -10.78
C VAL A 471 44.93 23.16 -10.22
N PRO A 472 45.30 23.35 -8.94
CA PRO A 472 46.47 22.70 -8.34
C PRO A 472 46.38 21.16 -8.38
N GLU A 473 47.51 20.47 -8.56
CA GLU A 473 47.54 19.01 -8.67
C GLU A 473 46.99 18.28 -7.44
N ILE A 474 47.24 18.81 -6.23
CA ILE A 474 46.70 18.26 -4.98
C ILE A 474 45.16 18.33 -4.90
N ILE A 475 44.56 19.33 -5.56
CA ILE A 475 43.10 19.45 -5.65
C ILE A 475 42.57 18.46 -6.68
N GLN A 476 43.27 18.28 -7.81
CA GLN A 476 42.92 17.27 -8.81
C GLN A 476 42.98 15.84 -8.23
N SER A 477 44.02 15.52 -7.44
CA SER A 477 44.18 14.20 -6.82
C SER A 477 43.13 13.89 -5.75
N LYS A 478 42.70 14.91 -4.99
CA LYS A 478 41.61 14.78 -4.01
C LYS A 478 40.20 14.74 -4.62
N PHE A 479 40.05 15.09 -5.90
CA PHE A 479 38.74 15.14 -6.54
C PHE A 479 38.19 13.73 -6.78
N LYS A 480 37.18 13.35 -6.00
CA LYS A 480 36.37 12.16 -6.29
C LYS A 480 35.46 12.46 -7.47
N TYR A 481 35.69 11.78 -8.59
CA TYR A 481 35.05 12.09 -9.86
C TYR A 481 33.53 12.19 -9.76
N LYS A 482 32.99 13.31 -10.24
CA LYS A 482 31.57 13.58 -10.45
C LYS A 482 31.42 14.41 -11.71
N THR A 483 30.25 14.35 -12.34
CA THR A 483 29.95 15.15 -13.54
C THR A 483 29.71 16.64 -13.25
N LEU A 484 29.61 17.02 -11.97
CA LEU A 484 29.32 18.39 -11.50
C LEU A 484 28.06 19.03 -12.12
N LYS A 485 27.11 18.20 -12.58
CA LYS A 485 25.86 18.66 -13.22
C LYS A 485 25.06 19.64 -12.36
N SER A 486 25.15 19.55 -11.04
CA SER A 486 24.47 20.45 -10.09
C SER A 486 24.84 21.92 -10.29
N TYR A 487 26.04 22.20 -10.81
CA TYR A 487 26.53 23.56 -11.04
C TYR A 487 26.18 24.11 -12.43
N LYS A 488 25.71 23.27 -13.35
CA LYS A 488 25.38 23.66 -14.74
C LYS A 488 24.40 24.82 -14.83
N SER A 489 23.49 24.98 -13.87
CA SER A 489 22.53 26.11 -13.86
C SER A 489 23.12 27.44 -13.37
N GLN A 490 24.31 27.42 -12.75
CA GLN A 490 24.99 28.62 -12.22
C GLN A 490 26.02 29.19 -13.21
N LEU A 491 26.48 28.36 -14.15
CA LEU A 491 27.52 28.68 -15.11
C LEU A 491 26.94 29.24 -16.41
N SER A 492 27.68 30.13 -17.06
CA SER A 492 27.43 30.57 -18.43
C SER A 492 27.63 29.41 -19.42
N SER A 493 27.21 29.59 -20.68
CA SER A 493 27.46 28.57 -21.71
C SER A 493 28.95 28.33 -21.96
N GLU A 494 29.77 29.38 -21.83
CA GLU A 494 31.22 29.30 -22.02
C GLU A 494 31.90 28.60 -20.83
N GLU A 495 31.58 29.02 -19.60
CA GLU A 495 32.08 28.39 -18.37
C GLU A 495 31.68 26.91 -18.30
N SER A 496 30.44 26.61 -18.72
CA SER A 496 29.94 25.24 -18.87
C SER A 496 30.79 24.41 -19.81
N GLU A 497 31.22 24.98 -20.95
CA GLU A 497 32.07 24.30 -21.92
C GLU A 497 33.49 24.10 -21.37
N LYS A 498 34.06 25.12 -20.71
CA LYS A 498 35.37 25.03 -20.05
C LYS A 498 35.40 23.93 -18.99
N LEU A 499 34.38 23.87 -18.12
CA LEU A 499 34.25 22.85 -17.09
C LEU A 499 34.07 21.45 -17.70
N PHE A 500 33.20 21.31 -18.71
CA PHE A 500 33.04 20.05 -19.43
C PHE A 500 34.37 19.58 -20.02
N ASN A 501 35.10 20.46 -20.71
CA ASN A 501 36.39 20.14 -21.32
C ASN A 501 37.44 19.74 -20.29
N PHE A 502 37.49 20.39 -19.14
CA PHE A 502 38.36 20.02 -18.03
C PHE A 502 38.05 18.59 -17.52
N LEU A 503 36.78 18.32 -17.19
CA LEU A 503 36.35 17.00 -16.69
C LEU A 503 36.56 15.89 -17.73
N TYR A 504 36.30 16.20 -19.00
CA TYR A 504 36.53 15.28 -20.12
C TYR A 504 38.01 14.98 -20.29
N LYS A 505 38.89 16.00 -20.37
CA LYS A 505 40.35 15.82 -20.47
C LYS A 505 40.91 14.99 -19.31
N MET A 506 40.43 15.23 -18.10
CA MET A 506 40.87 14.50 -16.92
C MET A 506 40.53 13.00 -17.01
N GLN A 507 39.35 12.63 -17.52
CA GLN A 507 38.99 11.22 -17.75
C GLN A 507 39.66 10.61 -18.98
N ILE A 508 39.85 11.36 -20.06
CA ILE A 508 40.58 10.85 -21.23
C ILE A 508 42.02 10.55 -20.85
N LYS A 509 42.67 11.41 -20.05
CA LYS A 509 44.01 11.15 -19.53
C LYS A 509 44.07 9.86 -18.69
N SER A 510 43.05 9.58 -17.88
CA SER A 510 42.99 8.32 -17.12
C SER A 510 42.73 7.09 -18.00
N ILE A 511 42.06 7.26 -19.15
CA ILE A 511 41.82 6.20 -20.13
C ILE A 511 43.08 5.90 -20.97
N GLU A 512 43.79 6.94 -21.41
CA GLU A 512 44.96 6.81 -22.29
C GLU A 512 46.23 6.36 -21.55
N ASN A 513 46.40 6.76 -20.29
CA ASN A 513 47.57 6.40 -19.50
C ASN A 513 47.63 4.91 -19.11
N ILE A 514 46.52 4.17 -19.25
CA ILE A 514 46.45 2.76 -18.87
C ILE A 514 46.60 1.90 -20.12
N LYS A 515 47.76 1.25 -20.27
CA LYS A 515 47.94 0.16 -21.23
C LYS A 515 47.29 -1.10 -20.64
N ILE A 516 46.24 -1.61 -21.28
CA ILE A 516 45.48 -2.74 -20.74
C ILE A 516 46.27 -4.04 -20.95
N SER A 517 46.86 -4.54 -19.87
CA SER A 517 47.60 -5.81 -19.81
C SER A 517 47.00 -6.79 -18.81
N THR A 518 46.26 -6.28 -17.81
CA THR A 518 45.59 -7.09 -16.77
C THR A 518 44.08 -6.84 -16.72
N LYS A 519 43.35 -7.75 -16.06
CA LYS A 519 41.90 -7.63 -15.87
C LYS A 519 41.50 -6.45 -14.97
N ASP A 520 42.34 -6.07 -14.01
CA ASP A 520 42.05 -4.93 -13.14
C ASP A 520 42.26 -3.59 -13.85
N GLU A 521 43.29 -3.48 -14.69
CA GLU A 521 43.46 -2.34 -15.60
C GLU A 521 42.27 -2.17 -16.54
N MET A 522 41.76 -3.28 -17.09
CA MET A 522 40.55 -3.28 -17.91
C MET A 522 39.34 -2.73 -17.14
N ARG A 523 39.11 -3.18 -15.90
CA ARG A 523 38.02 -2.67 -15.05
C ARG A 523 38.14 -1.16 -14.79
N ASN A 524 39.37 -0.67 -14.55
CA ASN A 524 39.63 0.75 -14.34
C ASN A 524 39.33 1.59 -15.59
N VAL A 525 39.72 1.08 -16.77
CA VAL A 525 39.40 1.73 -18.05
C VAL A 525 37.89 1.73 -18.29
N VAL A 526 37.21 0.60 -18.09
CA VAL A 526 35.74 0.51 -18.23
C VAL A 526 35.03 1.50 -17.30
N THR A 527 35.45 1.58 -16.03
CA THR A 527 34.90 2.54 -15.06
C THR A 527 35.10 3.99 -15.53
N SER A 528 36.27 4.31 -16.08
CA SER A 528 36.55 5.64 -16.63
C SER A 528 35.74 5.95 -17.89
N LEU A 529 35.52 4.95 -18.76
CA LEU A 529 34.63 5.05 -19.92
C LEU A 529 33.19 5.30 -19.49
N GLU A 530 32.70 4.59 -18.47
CA GLU A 530 31.37 4.80 -17.89
C GLU A 530 31.21 6.22 -17.37
N HIS A 531 32.14 6.69 -16.54
CA HIS A 531 32.19 8.06 -16.03
C HIS A 531 32.15 9.10 -17.17
N THR A 532 32.94 8.89 -18.22
CA THR A 532 32.96 9.76 -19.39
C THR A 532 31.63 9.75 -20.15
N MET A 533 31.02 8.58 -20.34
CA MET A 533 29.72 8.47 -21.00
C MET A 533 28.60 9.13 -20.17
N VAL A 534 28.62 8.99 -18.84
CA VAL A 534 27.69 9.68 -17.93
C VAL A 534 27.89 11.19 -18.00
N LEU A 535 29.13 11.68 -18.07
CA LEU A 535 29.44 13.09 -18.32
C LEU A 535 28.80 13.57 -19.63
N LEU A 536 28.96 12.83 -20.73
CA LEU A 536 28.34 13.19 -22.01
C LEU A 536 26.81 13.29 -21.89
N VAL A 537 26.16 12.35 -21.18
CA VAL A 537 24.70 12.39 -20.95
C VAL A 537 24.31 13.61 -20.11
N ASP A 538 24.97 13.85 -18.99
CA ASP A 538 24.65 14.95 -18.08
C ASP A 538 24.84 16.33 -18.71
N TRP A 539 25.77 16.42 -19.65
CA TRP A 539 26.09 17.63 -20.38
C TRP A 539 25.42 17.73 -21.76
N ASN A 540 24.55 16.78 -22.13
CA ASN A 540 23.81 16.72 -23.40
C ASN A 540 24.72 16.70 -24.65
N LYS A 541 25.85 16.01 -24.56
CA LYS A 541 26.82 15.86 -25.65
C LYS A 541 26.52 14.58 -26.45
N ASN A 542 26.72 14.63 -27.77
CA ASN A 542 26.49 13.48 -28.65
C ASN A 542 27.77 12.63 -28.75
N ILE A 543 27.67 11.33 -28.46
CA ILE A 543 28.81 10.40 -28.49
C ILE A 543 29.53 10.35 -29.84
N THR A 544 28.85 10.64 -30.96
CA THR A 544 29.48 10.63 -32.28
C THR A 544 30.55 11.71 -32.47
N CYS A 545 30.52 12.77 -31.65
CA CYS A 545 31.55 13.81 -31.65
C CYS A 545 32.83 13.38 -30.90
N PHE A 546 32.83 12.22 -30.24
CA PHE A 546 33.92 11.72 -29.41
C PHE A 546 34.37 10.34 -29.91
N THR A 547 34.94 10.31 -31.12
CA THR A 547 35.36 9.07 -31.80
C THR A 547 36.39 8.27 -31.00
N LEU A 548 37.26 8.95 -30.26
CA LEU A 548 38.24 8.31 -29.37
C LEU A 548 37.57 7.38 -28.35
N LEU A 549 36.42 7.79 -27.79
CA LEU A 549 35.66 6.99 -26.84
C LEU A 549 35.11 5.72 -27.50
N LEU A 550 34.54 5.85 -28.70
CA LEU A 550 34.02 4.71 -29.47
C LEU A 550 35.14 3.72 -29.82
N ASN A 551 36.29 4.23 -30.26
CA ASN A 551 37.44 3.41 -30.61
C ASN A 551 38.00 2.70 -29.37
N LYS A 552 38.07 3.37 -28.22
CA LYS A 552 38.53 2.75 -26.97
C LYS A 552 37.57 1.65 -26.49
N ILE A 553 36.25 1.85 -26.61
CA ILE A 553 35.26 0.80 -26.31
C ILE A 553 35.48 -0.43 -27.21
N ARG A 554 35.74 -0.22 -28.51
CA ARG A 554 36.04 -1.30 -29.45
C ARG A 554 37.35 -2.01 -29.12
N GLU A 555 38.39 -1.26 -28.75
CA GLU A 555 39.66 -1.81 -28.27
C GLU A 555 39.44 -2.67 -27.02
N CYS A 556 38.67 -2.17 -26.04
CA CYS A 556 38.26 -2.93 -24.85
C CYS A 556 37.56 -4.24 -25.23
N ILE A 557 36.61 -4.22 -26.15
CA ILE A 557 35.93 -5.44 -26.64
C ILE A 557 36.95 -6.41 -27.24
N GLN A 558 37.85 -5.93 -28.08
CA GLN A 558 38.86 -6.75 -28.75
C GLN A 558 39.82 -7.40 -27.74
N ILE A 559 40.35 -6.63 -26.78
CA ILE A 559 41.27 -7.11 -25.75
C ILE A 559 40.57 -8.14 -24.85
N ASN A 560 39.34 -7.84 -24.40
CA ASN A 560 38.55 -8.74 -23.57
C ASN A 560 38.34 -10.09 -24.27
N ARG A 561 38.15 -10.06 -25.60
CA ARG A 561 38.00 -11.27 -26.43
C ARG A 561 39.31 -12.00 -26.69
N GLN A 562 40.37 -11.30 -27.06
CA GLN A 562 41.69 -11.91 -27.36
C GLN A 562 42.27 -12.62 -26.14
N ASN A 563 42.06 -12.05 -24.95
CA ASN A 563 42.56 -12.60 -23.69
C ASN A 563 41.54 -13.55 -23.00
N ASN A 564 40.37 -13.81 -23.60
CA ASN A 564 39.27 -14.58 -22.99
C ASN A 564 38.90 -14.08 -21.57
N TRP A 565 38.88 -12.77 -21.36
CA TRP A 565 38.51 -12.20 -20.09
C TRP A 565 36.99 -12.13 -19.92
N GLU A 566 36.50 -12.56 -18.77
CA GLU A 566 35.09 -12.41 -18.37
C GLU A 566 34.86 -11.06 -17.67
N THR A 567 35.26 -9.95 -18.31
CA THR A 567 34.94 -8.61 -17.80
C THR A 567 33.59 -8.18 -18.34
N ASP A 568 32.69 -7.73 -17.47
CA ASP A 568 31.37 -7.23 -17.86
C ASP A 568 31.49 -5.85 -18.51
N LEU A 569 31.02 -5.71 -19.74
CA LEU A 569 30.98 -4.46 -20.52
C LEU A 569 29.55 -3.93 -20.69
N SER A 570 28.57 -4.56 -20.05
CA SER A 570 27.15 -4.29 -20.27
C SER A 570 26.73 -2.91 -19.77
N SER A 571 27.44 -2.36 -18.80
CA SER A 571 27.28 -0.99 -18.31
C SER A 571 27.39 0.02 -19.46
N LEU A 572 28.44 -0.07 -20.28
CA LEU A 572 28.70 0.82 -21.42
C LEU A 572 27.55 0.82 -22.44
N TYR A 573 26.96 -0.34 -22.72
CA TYR A 573 25.83 -0.46 -23.65
C TYR A 573 24.50 0.08 -23.09
N ASN A 574 24.35 0.09 -21.76
CA ASN A 574 23.09 0.39 -21.10
C ASN A 574 22.95 1.84 -20.62
N ILE A 575 24.03 2.64 -20.59
CA ILE A 575 24.03 4.05 -20.13
C ILE A 575 22.96 4.90 -20.83
N HIS A 576 22.90 4.86 -22.16
CA HIS A 576 21.97 5.69 -22.92
C HIS A 576 21.38 4.95 -24.12
N LYS A 577 20.08 4.65 -24.06
CA LYS A 577 19.36 3.82 -25.04
C LYS A 577 19.53 4.27 -26.51
N PRO A 578 19.49 5.57 -26.86
CA PRO A 578 19.71 6.03 -28.23
C PRO A 578 21.08 5.69 -28.82
N TRP A 579 22.11 5.49 -27.99
CA TRP A 579 23.48 5.21 -28.47
C TRP A 579 23.70 3.76 -28.88
N ARG A 580 22.81 2.84 -28.48
CA ARG A 580 22.90 1.41 -28.82
C ARG A 580 22.96 1.12 -30.31
N ARG A 581 22.43 2.02 -31.15
CA ARG A 581 22.49 1.90 -32.62
C ARG A 581 23.92 1.98 -33.16
N TYR A 582 24.82 2.67 -32.46
CA TYR A 582 26.23 2.82 -32.85
C TYR A 582 27.09 1.62 -32.44
N PHE A 583 26.52 0.73 -31.63
CA PHE A 583 27.17 -0.49 -31.14
C PHE A 583 26.39 -1.74 -31.60
N PHE A 584 25.73 -1.68 -32.76
CA PHE A 584 24.87 -2.78 -33.20
C PHE A 584 25.69 -4.04 -33.48
N GLU A 585 26.81 -3.90 -34.19
CA GLU A 585 27.72 -5.01 -34.52
C GLU A 585 28.37 -5.58 -33.25
N GLU A 586 28.73 -4.71 -32.31
CA GLU A 586 29.36 -5.07 -31.05
C GLU A 586 28.35 -5.47 -29.95
N SER A 587 27.05 -5.45 -30.25
CA SER A 587 25.99 -5.55 -29.22
C SER A 587 26.01 -6.85 -28.43
N LEU A 588 26.38 -7.97 -29.05
CA LEU A 588 26.52 -9.26 -28.37
C LEU A 588 27.75 -9.31 -27.46
N MET A 589 28.85 -8.64 -27.85
CA MET A 589 30.08 -8.61 -27.04
C MET A 589 29.89 -7.72 -25.82
N LEU A 590 29.15 -6.62 -25.98
CA LEU A 590 28.89 -5.68 -24.89
C LEU A 590 27.82 -6.20 -23.94
N ASN A 591 26.74 -6.80 -24.43
CA ASN A 591 25.61 -7.17 -23.60
C ASN A 591 24.89 -8.44 -24.11
N PRO A 592 25.48 -9.63 -23.92
CA PRO A 592 24.95 -10.90 -24.42
C PRO A 592 23.63 -11.27 -23.74
N THR A 593 22.51 -10.80 -24.31
CA THR A 593 21.17 -10.99 -23.73
C THR A 593 20.16 -11.39 -24.78
N LYS A 594 19.06 -12.02 -24.32
CA LYS A 594 17.90 -12.36 -25.17
C LYS A 594 17.32 -11.16 -25.94
N LEU A 595 17.42 -9.94 -25.40
CA LEU A 595 16.91 -8.74 -26.06
C LEU A 595 17.78 -8.36 -27.26
N VAL A 596 19.10 -8.54 -27.15
CA VAL A 596 20.04 -8.33 -28.26
C VAL A 596 19.81 -9.39 -29.34
N LEU A 597 19.63 -10.66 -28.99
CA LEU A 597 19.27 -11.71 -29.97
C LEU A 597 17.96 -11.41 -30.73
N LEU A 598 16.94 -10.89 -30.03
CA LEU A 598 15.70 -10.44 -30.70
C LEU A 598 15.93 -9.24 -31.61
N ASN A 599 16.86 -8.35 -31.27
CA ASN A 599 17.22 -7.22 -32.11
C ASN A 599 17.97 -7.67 -33.37
N ILE A 600 18.90 -8.62 -33.21
CA ILE A 600 19.62 -9.27 -34.31
C ILE A 600 18.65 -9.90 -35.31
N LEU A 601 17.70 -10.73 -34.85
CA LEU A 601 16.66 -11.31 -35.72
C LEU A 601 15.81 -10.27 -36.48
N LYS A 602 15.70 -9.04 -35.97
CA LYS A 602 14.95 -7.95 -36.64
C LYS A 602 15.76 -7.25 -37.72
N HIS A 603 17.08 -7.25 -37.64
CA HIS A 603 17.96 -6.44 -38.48
C HIS A 603 18.82 -7.31 -39.40
N ASP A 604 19.57 -8.26 -38.84
CA ASP A 604 20.41 -9.19 -39.59
C ASP A 604 20.58 -10.51 -38.81
N HIS A 605 19.98 -11.60 -39.29
CA HIS A 605 20.11 -12.90 -38.62
C HIS A 605 21.47 -13.57 -38.80
N ASN A 606 22.28 -13.17 -39.79
CA ASN A 606 23.59 -13.77 -40.04
C ASN A 606 24.57 -13.48 -38.89
N MET A 607 24.34 -12.42 -38.12
CA MET A 607 25.11 -12.15 -36.90
C MET A 607 25.03 -13.29 -35.88
N LEU A 608 23.99 -14.14 -35.91
CA LEU A 608 23.89 -15.28 -35.00
C LEU A 608 24.99 -16.32 -35.25
N SER A 609 25.37 -16.54 -36.51
CA SER A 609 26.46 -17.46 -36.85
C SER A 609 27.83 -16.79 -36.70
N LEU A 610 27.95 -15.50 -37.04
CA LEU A 610 29.19 -14.71 -36.85
C LEU A 610 29.65 -14.68 -35.39
N TYR A 611 28.72 -14.55 -34.44
CA TYR A 611 28.99 -14.48 -33.00
C TYR A 611 28.53 -15.76 -32.28
N LYS A 612 28.81 -16.92 -32.89
CA LYS A 612 28.36 -18.23 -32.38
C LYS A 612 28.74 -18.47 -30.93
N LYS A 613 29.97 -18.11 -30.50
CA LYS A 613 30.43 -18.30 -29.11
C LYS A 613 29.53 -17.57 -28.10
N GLU A 614 29.23 -16.30 -28.38
CA GLU A 614 28.47 -15.44 -27.47
C GLU A 614 26.97 -15.74 -27.55
N VAL A 615 26.49 -16.18 -28.71
CA VAL A 615 25.15 -16.75 -28.88
C VAL A 615 25.02 -18.05 -28.09
N ASP A 616 25.99 -18.95 -28.16
CA ASP A 616 25.98 -20.25 -27.46
C ASP A 616 26.03 -20.06 -25.95
N PHE A 617 26.81 -19.09 -25.45
CA PHE A 617 26.78 -18.68 -24.05
C PHE A 617 25.36 -18.34 -23.57
N ILE A 618 24.59 -17.62 -24.37
CA ILE A 618 23.18 -17.31 -24.04
C ILE A 618 22.28 -18.54 -24.25
N ARG A 619 22.53 -19.35 -25.29
CA ARG A 619 21.74 -20.53 -25.66
C ARG A 619 21.74 -21.61 -24.60
N TYR A 620 22.86 -21.76 -23.89
CA TYR A 620 23.05 -22.79 -22.88
C TYR A 620 23.00 -22.26 -21.43
N ASP A 621 22.65 -20.98 -21.23
CA ASP A 621 22.40 -20.40 -19.91
C ASP A 621 21.07 -20.91 -19.33
N ASP A 622 21.15 -21.75 -18.29
CA ASP A 622 20.00 -22.41 -17.67
C ASP A 622 19.21 -21.53 -16.70
N THR A 623 19.71 -20.32 -16.42
CA THR A 623 19.06 -19.32 -15.58
C THR A 623 18.11 -18.42 -16.38
N LYS A 624 18.29 -18.32 -17.71
CA LYS A 624 17.55 -17.38 -18.57
C LYS A 624 16.69 -18.12 -19.61
N SER A 625 15.40 -17.80 -19.65
CA SER A 625 14.51 -18.34 -20.69
C SER A 625 14.67 -17.62 -22.04
N LEU A 626 15.00 -18.40 -23.08
CA LEU A 626 15.07 -17.97 -24.49
C LEU A 626 13.76 -18.15 -25.27
N GLN A 627 12.68 -18.53 -24.62
CA GLN A 627 11.40 -18.87 -25.27
C GLN A 627 10.92 -17.84 -26.31
N PRO A 628 11.02 -16.50 -26.10
CA PRO A 628 10.60 -15.53 -27.11
C PRO A 628 11.43 -15.57 -28.40
N VAL A 629 12.74 -15.82 -28.30
CA VAL A 629 13.66 -15.94 -29.44
C VAL A 629 13.35 -17.22 -30.20
N LEU A 630 13.30 -18.35 -29.49
CA LEU A 630 12.99 -19.66 -30.06
C LEU A 630 11.62 -19.70 -30.74
N SER A 631 10.62 -19.04 -30.16
CA SER A 631 9.28 -18.94 -30.78
C SER A 631 9.33 -18.17 -32.10
N LYS A 632 10.18 -17.16 -32.24
CA LYS A 632 10.37 -16.44 -33.50
C LYS A 632 11.11 -17.27 -34.52
N ILE A 633 12.14 -17.99 -34.10
CA ILE A 633 12.90 -18.92 -34.95
C ILE A 633 11.96 -20.02 -35.47
N LYS A 634 11.20 -20.69 -34.60
CA LYS A 634 10.20 -21.70 -35.00
C LYS A 634 9.19 -21.20 -36.03
N ILE A 635 8.64 -20.00 -35.82
CA ILE A 635 7.59 -19.47 -36.70
C ILE A 635 8.16 -18.99 -38.04
N TYR A 636 9.23 -18.19 -38.01
CA TYR A 636 9.68 -17.47 -39.20
C TYR A 636 10.86 -18.14 -39.90
N TRP A 637 11.64 -18.98 -39.22
CA TRP A 637 12.80 -19.73 -39.73
C TRP A 637 12.66 -21.25 -39.49
N SER A 638 11.44 -21.78 -39.65
CA SER A 638 11.12 -23.21 -39.46
C SER A 638 12.05 -24.15 -40.25
N ASP A 639 12.43 -23.75 -41.46
CA ASP A 639 13.17 -24.61 -42.38
C ASP A 639 14.68 -24.39 -42.41
N THR A 640 15.17 -23.36 -41.71
CA THR A 640 16.60 -23.04 -41.63
C THR A 640 17.08 -23.05 -40.17
N LEU A 641 17.14 -21.89 -39.51
CA LEU A 641 17.68 -21.74 -38.16
C LEU A 641 17.01 -22.68 -37.14
N ALA A 642 15.71 -22.95 -37.27
CA ALA A 642 15.03 -23.86 -36.35
C ALA A 642 15.58 -25.29 -36.46
N LYS A 643 15.78 -25.81 -37.68
CA LYS A 643 16.36 -27.15 -37.90
C LYS A 643 17.80 -27.23 -37.42
N GLU A 644 18.60 -26.20 -37.73
CA GLU A 644 19.98 -26.09 -37.25
C GLU A 644 20.04 -26.16 -35.71
N TRP A 645 19.24 -25.35 -35.03
CA TRP A 645 19.22 -25.32 -33.57
C TRP A 645 18.62 -26.58 -32.95
N ILE A 646 17.62 -27.20 -33.59
CA ILE A 646 17.09 -28.50 -33.16
C ILE A 646 18.19 -29.55 -33.18
N ASN A 647 18.93 -29.66 -34.28
CA ASN A 647 20.02 -30.64 -34.41
C ASN A 647 21.11 -30.39 -33.35
N ASP A 648 21.50 -29.12 -33.17
CA ASP A 648 22.50 -28.72 -32.17
C ASP A 648 22.03 -29.06 -30.74
N PHE A 649 20.77 -28.77 -30.40
CA PHE A 649 20.22 -29.16 -29.09
C PHE A 649 20.15 -30.68 -28.93
N PHE A 650 19.87 -31.46 -29.99
CA PHE A 650 19.92 -32.92 -29.92
C PHE A 650 21.34 -33.49 -29.74
N LEU A 651 22.39 -32.78 -30.18
CA LEU A 651 23.76 -33.16 -29.89
C LEU A 651 24.09 -32.89 -28.41
N HIS A 652 23.79 -31.68 -27.93
CA HIS A 652 24.13 -31.24 -26.58
C HIS A 652 23.20 -31.79 -25.49
N ILE A 653 22.09 -32.43 -25.83
CA ILE A 653 21.21 -33.03 -24.84
C ILE A 653 21.88 -34.21 -24.13
N LYS A 654 22.85 -34.87 -24.77
CA LYS A 654 23.66 -35.94 -24.17
C LYS A 654 24.83 -35.43 -23.34
N GLU A 655 25.08 -34.12 -23.31
CA GLU A 655 26.17 -33.54 -22.53
C GLU A 655 25.72 -33.17 -21.11
N ASN A 656 26.49 -33.64 -20.12
CA ASN A 656 26.24 -33.32 -18.72
C ASN A 656 26.27 -31.79 -18.48
N GLY A 657 25.25 -31.30 -17.76
CA GLY A 657 25.06 -29.86 -17.47
C GLY A 657 24.23 -29.08 -18.49
N LYS A 658 24.05 -29.56 -19.74
CA LYS A 658 23.27 -28.85 -20.79
C LYS A 658 21.89 -29.44 -21.08
N GLN A 659 21.63 -30.66 -20.61
CA GLN A 659 20.36 -31.42 -20.74
C GLN A 659 19.11 -30.55 -20.50
N LYS A 660 19.09 -29.81 -19.38
CA LYS A 660 17.96 -28.95 -18.98
C LYS A 660 17.60 -27.95 -20.07
N VAL A 661 18.58 -27.22 -20.60
CA VAL A 661 18.36 -26.14 -21.55
C VAL A 661 18.03 -26.69 -22.93
N ALA A 662 18.66 -27.79 -23.32
CA ALA A 662 18.36 -28.49 -24.56
C ALA A 662 16.89 -28.99 -24.58
N ILE A 663 16.44 -29.71 -23.56
CA ILE A 663 15.03 -30.20 -23.47
C ILE A 663 14.05 -29.02 -23.45
N GLN A 664 14.36 -27.97 -22.67
CA GLN A 664 13.54 -26.76 -22.63
C GLN A 664 13.39 -26.09 -23.99
N SER A 665 14.46 -26.05 -24.77
CA SER A 665 14.50 -25.42 -26.09
C SER A 665 13.79 -26.27 -27.14
N LEU A 666 14.01 -27.59 -27.12
CA LEU A 666 13.31 -28.55 -27.97
C LEU A 666 11.80 -28.54 -27.71
N ALA A 667 11.35 -28.39 -26.45
CA ALA A 667 9.94 -28.25 -26.13
C ALA A 667 9.27 -27.01 -26.78
N VAL A 668 10.05 -26.00 -27.16
CA VAL A 668 9.54 -24.84 -27.89
C VAL A 668 9.63 -25.06 -29.40
N LEU A 669 10.76 -25.58 -29.89
CA LEU A 669 11.08 -25.70 -31.32
C LEU A 669 10.35 -26.86 -32.01
N LEU A 670 10.28 -28.05 -31.40
CA LEU A 670 9.66 -29.23 -31.99
C LEU A 670 8.12 -29.11 -32.07
N SER A 671 7.51 -29.91 -32.94
CA SER A 671 6.07 -30.14 -32.89
C SER A 671 5.72 -30.92 -31.60
N GLN A 672 4.46 -30.83 -31.16
CA GLN A 672 4.00 -31.63 -30.02
C GLN A 672 4.22 -33.13 -30.28
N LYS A 673 3.90 -33.61 -31.49
CA LYS A 673 4.02 -35.01 -31.87
C LYS A 673 5.47 -35.50 -31.78
N ASP A 674 6.40 -34.74 -32.34
CA ASP A 674 7.82 -35.14 -32.38
C ASP A 674 8.43 -35.14 -30.98
N PHE A 675 8.15 -34.10 -30.19
CA PHE A 675 8.64 -34.03 -28.82
C PHE A 675 8.08 -35.16 -27.96
N VAL A 676 6.78 -35.45 -28.06
CA VAL A 676 6.14 -36.53 -27.30
C VAL A 676 6.67 -37.89 -27.73
N ASN A 677 6.88 -38.12 -29.03
CA ASN A 677 7.45 -39.38 -29.53
C ASN A 677 8.87 -39.61 -29.02
N TYR A 678 9.69 -38.56 -28.97
CA TYR A 678 11.02 -38.64 -28.37
C TYR A 678 10.96 -38.89 -26.86
N ALA A 679 10.11 -38.16 -26.14
CA ALA A 679 9.97 -38.28 -24.69
C ALA A 679 9.47 -39.67 -24.24
N LYS A 680 8.69 -40.40 -25.06
CA LYS A 680 8.18 -41.74 -24.73
C LYS A 680 9.26 -42.74 -24.33
N GLN A 681 10.48 -42.58 -24.85
CA GLN A 681 11.60 -43.49 -24.57
C GLN A 681 12.08 -43.38 -23.11
N TYR A 682 11.75 -42.28 -22.43
CA TYR A 682 12.22 -41.97 -21.09
C TYR A 682 11.07 -41.99 -20.07
N ILE A 683 10.00 -42.74 -20.30
CA ILE A 683 8.91 -42.85 -19.32
C ILE A 683 9.42 -43.64 -18.10
N PRO A 684 9.21 -43.16 -16.86
CA PRO A 684 9.65 -43.89 -15.66
C PRO A 684 8.94 -45.25 -15.53
N ASN A 685 9.72 -46.33 -15.46
CA ASN A 685 9.21 -47.68 -15.24
C ASN A 685 8.91 -47.97 -13.76
N GLU A 686 9.65 -47.34 -12.84
CA GLU A 686 9.53 -47.53 -11.39
C GLU A 686 8.82 -46.35 -10.70
N SER A 687 8.28 -46.59 -9.49
CA SER A 687 7.61 -45.54 -8.69
C SER A 687 8.50 -44.89 -7.64
N LYS A 688 9.62 -45.49 -7.27
CA LYS A 688 10.55 -44.94 -6.27
C LYS A 688 11.85 -44.53 -6.94
N MET A 689 12.45 -43.45 -6.45
CA MET A 689 13.81 -43.09 -6.83
C MET A 689 14.78 -43.84 -5.90
N ASN A 690 15.37 -44.94 -6.39
CA ASN A 690 16.45 -45.63 -5.66
C ASN A 690 17.76 -44.83 -5.82
N ASP A 691 18.72 -45.00 -4.91
CA ASP A 691 20.01 -44.28 -4.91
C ASP A 691 20.73 -44.40 -6.26
N LEU A 692 20.63 -43.34 -7.07
CA LEU A 692 21.11 -43.30 -8.45
C LEU A 692 22.64 -43.36 -8.48
N LYS A 693 23.21 -44.34 -9.19
CA LYS A 693 24.66 -44.39 -9.52
C LYS A 693 24.84 -44.53 -11.04
N GLY A 694 25.64 -43.67 -11.65
CA GLY A 694 26.04 -43.80 -13.06
C GLY A 694 24.93 -43.48 -14.07
N THR A 695 24.69 -44.37 -15.04
CA THR A 695 23.72 -44.21 -16.14
C THR A 695 22.29 -43.90 -15.69
N ASP A 696 21.92 -44.32 -14.47
CA ASP A 696 20.61 -44.04 -13.90
C ASP A 696 20.40 -42.53 -13.60
N GLU A 697 21.48 -41.76 -13.38
CA GLU A 697 21.41 -40.33 -13.10
C GLU A 697 21.08 -39.49 -14.35
N GLU A 698 21.58 -39.89 -15.52
CA GLU A 698 21.26 -39.22 -16.78
C GLU A 698 19.78 -39.42 -17.11
N ASP A 699 19.31 -40.66 -17.22
CA ASP A 699 17.91 -41.00 -17.52
C ASP A 699 16.93 -40.33 -16.56
N TYR A 700 17.31 -40.22 -15.28
CA TYR A 700 16.58 -39.46 -14.29
C TYR A 700 16.47 -37.96 -14.62
N ASN A 701 17.58 -37.32 -15.01
CA ASN A 701 17.58 -35.92 -15.41
C ASN A 701 16.70 -35.69 -16.66
N TRP A 702 16.76 -36.59 -17.65
CA TRP A 702 15.86 -36.55 -18.81
C TRP A 702 14.40 -36.63 -18.39
N GLN A 703 14.03 -37.63 -17.59
CA GLN A 703 12.68 -37.81 -17.04
C GLN A 703 12.17 -36.53 -16.36
N LYS A 704 12.99 -35.96 -15.46
CA LYS A 704 12.70 -34.70 -14.74
C LYS A 704 12.49 -33.53 -15.69
N TYR A 705 13.35 -33.35 -16.68
CA TYR A 705 13.29 -32.20 -17.59
C TYR A 705 12.19 -32.35 -18.63
N PHE A 706 11.88 -33.55 -19.13
CA PHE A 706 10.71 -33.79 -19.95
C PHE A 706 9.43 -33.48 -19.18
N ALA A 707 9.27 -34.07 -17.99
CA ALA A 707 8.11 -33.87 -17.13
C ALA A 707 7.83 -32.38 -16.85
N SER A 708 8.88 -31.62 -16.50
CA SER A 708 8.75 -30.21 -16.12
C SER A 708 8.49 -29.26 -17.29
N ASN A 709 8.64 -29.68 -18.55
CA ASN A 709 8.53 -28.80 -19.73
C ASN A 709 7.38 -29.11 -20.70
N MET A 710 6.60 -30.18 -20.50
CA MET A 710 5.44 -30.53 -21.33
C MET A 710 4.45 -29.38 -21.55
N HIS A 711 4.27 -28.48 -20.57
CA HIS A 711 3.37 -27.32 -20.72
C HIS A 711 3.84 -26.24 -21.70
N LYS A 712 5.07 -26.32 -22.20
CA LYS A 712 5.62 -25.40 -23.22
C LYS A 712 5.28 -25.82 -24.65
N LEU A 713 4.86 -27.07 -24.84
CA LEU A 713 4.53 -27.64 -26.14
C LEU A 713 3.35 -26.93 -26.81
N ARG A 714 3.36 -26.98 -28.14
CA ARG A 714 2.32 -26.38 -28.99
C ARG A 714 1.90 -27.39 -30.09
N PRO A 715 0.62 -27.78 -30.15
CA PRO A 715 -0.44 -27.49 -29.16
C PRO A 715 -0.16 -28.15 -27.79
N LEU A 716 -0.94 -27.78 -26.76
CA LEU A 716 -0.78 -28.34 -25.43
C LEU A 716 -1.06 -29.85 -25.42
N PRO A 717 -0.27 -30.64 -24.67
CA PRO A 717 -0.48 -32.08 -24.55
C PRO A 717 -1.74 -32.40 -23.76
N THR A 718 -2.31 -33.58 -24.00
CA THR A 718 -3.37 -34.12 -23.15
C THR A 718 -2.83 -34.39 -21.76
N ILE A 719 -3.72 -34.41 -20.76
CA ILE A 719 -3.32 -34.72 -19.39
C ILE A 719 -2.73 -36.13 -19.28
N ASP A 720 -3.24 -37.08 -20.04
CA ASP A 720 -2.71 -38.45 -20.09
C ASP A 720 -1.22 -38.51 -20.47
N ILE A 721 -0.79 -37.71 -21.45
CA ILE A 721 0.62 -37.61 -21.85
C ILE A 721 1.46 -37.04 -20.71
N VAL A 722 0.95 -36.04 -19.98
CA VAL A 722 1.67 -35.46 -18.83
C VAL A 722 1.76 -36.47 -17.69
N LEU A 723 0.73 -37.30 -17.50
CA LEU A 723 0.68 -38.30 -16.45
C LEU A 723 1.67 -39.46 -16.66
N TRP A 724 2.17 -39.69 -17.88
CA TRP A 724 3.25 -40.66 -18.11
C TRP A 724 4.45 -40.44 -17.19
N PHE A 725 4.76 -39.19 -16.86
CA PHE A 725 5.87 -38.82 -15.98
C PHE A 725 5.47 -38.56 -14.52
N SER A 726 4.28 -39.01 -14.11
CA SER A 726 3.72 -38.71 -12.78
C SER A 726 3.71 -39.91 -11.81
N LYS A 727 4.45 -40.98 -12.14
CA LYS A 727 4.50 -42.22 -11.34
C LYS A 727 5.34 -42.01 -10.07
N GLY A 728 4.73 -42.25 -8.90
CA GLY A 728 5.40 -42.17 -7.59
C GLY A 728 6.18 -40.87 -7.35
N ASP A 729 7.47 -40.95 -7.03
CA ASP A 729 8.30 -39.79 -6.68
C ASP A 729 8.51 -38.81 -7.84
N TYR A 730 8.36 -39.26 -9.10
CA TYR A 730 8.56 -38.42 -10.30
C TYR A 730 7.49 -37.35 -10.47
N LEU A 731 6.34 -37.52 -9.81
CA LEU A 731 5.23 -36.58 -9.83
C LEU A 731 5.66 -35.14 -9.57
N ARG A 732 6.57 -34.91 -8.62
CA ARG A 732 7.02 -33.56 -8.24
C ARG A 732 7.55 -32.75 -9.42
N PHE A 733 8.12 -33.42 -10.43
CA PHE A 733 8.64 -32.78 -11.64
C PHE A 733 7.54 -32.51 -12.68
N ALA A 734 6.52 -33.36 -12.74
CA ALA A 734 5.37 -33.19 -13.63
C ALA A 734 4.36 -32.14 -13.12
N LEU A 735 4.35 -31.80 -11.81
CA LEU A 735 3.36 -30.91 -11.20
C LEU A 735 3.15 -29.60 -11.95
N THR A 736 4.23 -28.89 -12.30
CA THR A 736 4.14 -27.60 -13.02
C THR A 736 3.47 -27.78 -14.38
N SER A 737 3.84 -28.85 -15.09
CA SER A 737 3.25 -29.16 -16.39
C SER A 737 1.80 -29.59 -16.26
N LEU A 738 1.48 -30.43 -15.29
CA LEU A 738 0.13 -30.91 -15.01
C LEU A 738 -0.78 -29.73 -14.65
N SER A 739 -0.36 -28.88 -13.71
CA SER A 739 -1.12 -27.71 -13.29
C SER A 739 -1.36 -26.72 -14.42
N THR A 740 -0.32 -26.41 -15.18
CA THR A 740 -0.42 -25.44 -16.28
C THR A 740 -1.29 -25.99 -17.41
N THR A 741 -1.13 -27.26 -17.72
CA THR A 741 -1.91 -27.95 -18.78
C THR A 741 -3.36 -28.07 -18.36
N PHE A 742 -3.65 -28.60 -17.17
CA PHE A 742 -5.01 -28.70 -16.62
C PHE A 742 -5.70 -27.33 -16.55
N ALA A 743 -5.02 -26.30 -16.05
CA ALA A 743 -5.61 -24.96 -15.94
C ALA A 743 -5.97 -24.33 -17.29
N ASN A 744 -5.28 -24.70 -18.38
CA ASN A 744 -5.47 -24.14 -19.71
C ASN A 744 -6.42 -24.95 -20.60
N HIS A 745 -6.76 -26.18 -20.23
CA HIS A 745 -7.77 -26.99 -20.93
C HIS A 745 -9.16 -26.33 -20.90
N SER A 746 -10.02 -26.78 -21.81
CA SER A 746 -11.41 -26.32 -21.87
C SER A 746 -12.17 -26.75 -20.61
N HIS A 747 -13.35 -26.15 -20.37
CA HIS A 747 -14.14 -26.54 -19.21
C HIS A 747 -14.63 -27.99 -19.30
N PHE A 748 -14.96 -28.47 -20.50
CA PHE A 748 -15.36 -29.85 -20.72
C PHE A 748 -14.22 -30.82 -20.43
N ASP A 749 -13.05 -30.60 -21.05
CA ASP A 749 -11.87 -31.45 -20.84
C ASP A 749 -11.53 -31.53 -19.35
N ARG A 750 -11.52 -30.39 -18.63
CA ARG A 750 -11.19 -30.40 -17.20
C ARG A 750 -12.15 -31.24 -16.36
N ASN A 751 -13.44 -31.25 -16.68
CA ASN A 751 -14.40 -32.07 -15.94
C ASN A 751 -14.19 -33.56 -16.19
N GLU A 752 -13.92 -33.93 -17.45
CA GLU A 752 -13.59 -35.29 -17.84
C GLU A 752 -12.31 -35.78 -17.15
N TYR A 753 -11.24 -34.99 -17.20
CA TYR A 753 -10.00 -35.36 -16.54
C TYR A 753 -10.11 -35.32 -15.01
N PHE A 754 -10.96 -34.46 -14.44
CA PHE A 754 -11.10 -34.37 -13.00
C PHE A 754 -11.56 -35.69 -12.37
N SER A 755 -12.57 -36.35 -12.94
CA SER A 755 -13.04 -37.65 -12.43
C SER A 755 -11.93 -38.71 -12.47
N LYS A 756 -11.20 -38.79 -13.60
CA LYS A 756 -10.06 -39.70 -13.80
C LYS A 756 -8.89 -39.42 -12.85
N LEU A 757 -8.63 -38.15 -12.59
CA LEU A 757 -7.54 -37.70 -11.74
C LEU A 757 -7.87 -37.92 -10.24
N THR A 758 -9.13 -37.81 -9.85
CA THR A 758 -9.54 -38.03 -8.44
C THR A 758 -9.47 -39.47 -7.97
N SER A 759 -9.42 -40.46 -8.86
CA SER A 759 -9.20 -41.87 -8.50
C SER A 759 -7.72 -42.24 -8.33
N MET A 760 -6.80 -41.31 -8.55
CA MET A 760 -5.36 -41.55 -8.39
C MET A 760 -4.93 -41.47 -6.91
N GLN A 761 -3.96 -42.29 -6.49
CA GLN A 761 -3.55 -42.41 -5.08
C GLN A 761 -2.61 -41.28 -4.61
N GLY A 762 -2.71 -40.91 -3.33
CA GLY A 762 -1.66 -40.19 -2.58
C GLY A 762 -1.61 -38.67 -2.76
N TYR A 763 -0.40 -38.13 -2.98
CA TYR A 763 -0.11 -36.68 -3.06
C TYR A 763 -0.71 -36.01 -4.30
N LEU A 764 -0.78 -36.74 -5.42
CA LEU A 764 -1.41 -36.28 -6.67
C LEU A 764 -2.86 -35.86 -6.43
N GLN A 765 -3.61 -36.71 -5.74
CA GLN A 765 -5.02 -36.50 -5.41
C GLN A 765 -5.24 -35.17 -4.66
N LYS A 766 -4.40 -34.86 -3.65
CA LYS A 766 -4.45 -33.59 -2.91
C LYS A 766 -4.27 -32.39 -3.85
N HIS A 767 -3.24 -32.44 -4.70
CA HIS A 767 -2.95 -31.35 -5.62
C HIS A 767 -4.07 -31.12 -6.65
N ILE A 768 -4.64 -32.21 -7.18
CA ILE A 768 -5.78 -32.15 -8.11
C ILE A 768 -7.02 -31.57 -7.43
N ILE A 769 -7.33 -32.00 -6.21
CA ILE A 769 -8.46 -31.50 -5.42
C ILE A 769 -8.34 -29.99 -5.23
N HIS A 770 -7.16 -29.50 -4.87
CA HIS A 770 -6.92 -28.07 -4.71
C HIS A 770 -7.10 -27.29 -6.02
N MET A 771 -6.54 -27.78 -7.11
CA MET A 771 -6.72 -27.17 -8.43
C MET A 771 -8.19 -27.16 -8.86
N ALA A 772 -8.94 -28.22 -8.56
CA ALA A 772 -10.34 -28.35 -8.90
C ALA A 772 -11.22 -27.41 -8.08
N LEU A 773 -11.04 -27.37 -6.75
CA LEU A 773 -11.73 -26.43 -5.87
C LEU A 773 -11.50 -24.97 -6.28
N ALA A 774 -10.30 -24.65 -6.80
CA ALA A 774 -9.98 -23.32 -7.29
C ALA A 774 -10.56 -22.99 -8.68
N LYS A 775 -10.90 -23.98 -9.53
CA LYS A 775 -11.16 -23.77 -10.97
C LYS A 775 -12.48 -24.33 -11.50
N LEU A 776 -13.11 -25.26 -10.81
CA LEU A 776 -14.34 -25.93 -11.22
C LEU A 776 -15.54 -25.47 -10.40
N ASP A 777 -16.74 -25.82 -10.86
CA ASP A 777 -17.98 -25.48 -10.17
C ASP A 777 -18.21 -26.42 -8.99
N ILE A 778 -18.43 -25.84 -7.81
CA ILE A 778 -18.60 -26.58 -6.56
C ILE A 778 -19.79 -27.55 -6.61
N GLU A 779 -20.85 -27.25 -7.37
CA GLU A 779 -22.00 -28.15 -7.51
C GLU A 779 -21.63 -29.49 -8.13
N LYS A 780 -20.74 -29.46 -9.14
CA LYS A 780 -20.26 -30.67 -9.80
C LYS A 780 -19.22 -31.40 -8.95
N LEU A 781 -18.47 -30.66 -8.15
CA LEU A 781 -17.44 -31.22 -7.27
C LEU A 781 -18.02 -31.88 -6.02
N MET A 782 -19.12 -31.36 -5.46
CA MET A 782 -19.67 -31.81 -4.18
C MET A 782 -19.90 -33.34 -4.10
N PRO A 783 -20.56 -33.99 -5.09
CA PRO A 783 -20.73 -35.45 -5.06
C PRO A 783 -19.38 -36.17 -5.03
N ILE A 784 -18.42 -35.74 -5.86
CA ILE A 784 -17.10 -36.35 -5.98
C ILE A 784 -16.32 -36.22 -4.66
N LEU A 785 -16.29 -35.03 -4.06
CA LEU A 785 -15.59 -34.78 -2.80
C LEU A 785 -16.22 -35.54 -1.63
N LYS A 786 -17.55 -35.68 -1.59
CA LYS A 786 -18.25 -36.52 -0.61
C LYS A 786 -17.90 -37.99 -0.78
N THR A 787 -17.85 -38.48 -2.01
CA THR A 787 -17.42 -39.87 -2.30
C THR A 787 -15.98 -40.10 -1.85
N ILE A 788 -15.05 -39.19 -2.18
CA ILE A 788 -13.65 -39.29 -1.74
C ILE A 788 -13.55 -39.31 -0.21
N TRP A 789 -14.29 -38.44 0.48
CA TRP A 789 -14.29 -38.38 1.95
C TRP A 789 -14.75 -39.71 2.56
N LYS A 790 -15.83 -40.29 2.05
CA LYS A 790 -16.38 -41.57 2.51
C LYS A 790 -15.45 -42.75 2.19
N SER A 791 -14.82 -42.77 1.01
CA SER A 791 -14.03 -43.90 0.55
C SER A 791 -12.60 -43.91 1.08
N THR A 792 -12.05 -42.76 1.49
CA THR A 792 -10.65 -42.68 1.93
C THR A 792 -10.50 -42.95 3.43
N THR A 793 -9.52 -43.77 3.80
CA THR A 793 -9.03 -43.94 5.19
C THR A 793 -7.81 -43.06 5.49
N ASN A 794 -7.28 -42.33 4.50
CA ASN A 794 -6.08 -41.51 4.66
C ASN A 794 -6.37 -40.21 5.42
N GLN A 795 -5.93 -40.15 6.68
CA GLN A 795 -6.18 -39.01 7.55
C GLN A 795 -5.62 -37.69 6.99
N THR A 796 -4.45 -37.71 6.36
CA THR A 796 -3.84 -36.50 5.80
C THR A 796 -4.65 -35.94 4.62
N LEU A 797 -5.28 -36.81 3.81
CA LEU A 797 -6.17 -36.39 2.74
C LEU A 797 -7.46 -35.77 3.30
N ARG A 798 -8.04 -36.37 4.36
CA ARG A 798 -9.19 -35.79 5.08
C ARG A 798 -8.86 -34.43 5.68
N THR A 799 -7.73 -34.28 6.37
CA THR A 799 -7.23 -32.97 6.85
C THR A 799 -7.16 -31.97 5.72
N TYR A 800 -6.55 -32.36 4.60
CA TYR A 800 -6.35 -31.47 3.46
C TYR A 800 -7.67 -31.01 2.81
N LEU A 801 -8.61 -31.93 2.62
CA LEU A 801 -9.96 -31.66 2.12
C LEU A 801 -10.69 -30.65 3.00
N PHE A 802 -10.63 -30.86 4.32
CA PHE A 802 -11.23 -29.96 5.30
C PHE A 802 -10.63 -28.56 5.21
N LEU A 803 -9.31 -28.44 5.38
CA LEU A 803 -8.61 -27.14 5.41
C LEU A 803 -8.81 -26.36 4.10
N THR A 804 -8.67 -27.02 2.96
CA THR A 804 -8.82 -26.36 1.65
C THR A 804 -10.24 -25.86 1.44
N THR A 805 -11.24 -26.64 1.86
CA THR A 805 -12.66 -26.23 1.74
C THR A 805 -12.99 -25.10 2.71
N HIS A 806 -12.44 -25.15 3.93
CA HIS A 806 -12.56 -24.10 4.94
C HIS A 806 -11.96 -22.77 4.45
N ASP A 807 -10.72 -22.79 3.97
CA ASP A 807 -10.05 -21.59 3.46
C ASP A 807 -10.81 -20.99 2.26
N LEU A 808 -11.36 -21.85 1.39
CA LEU A 808 -12.18 -21.41 0.27
C LEU A 808 -13.51 -20.78 0.73
N LEU A 809 -14.13 -21.30 1.81
CA LEU A 809 -15.32 -20.71 2.41
C LEU A 809 -15.03 -19.31 2.95
N CYS A 810 -13.94 -19.16 3.71
CA CYS A 810 -13.52 -17.88 4.31
C CYS A 810 -13.20 -16.80 3.27
N GLN A 811 -12.67 -17.19 2.11
CA GLN A 811 -12.34 -16.26 1.02
C GLN A 811 -13.53 -15.95 0.09
N GLN A 812 -14.69 -16.58 0.29
CA GLN A 812 -15.81 -16.47 -0.63
C GLN A 812 -16.76 -15.32 -0.28
N SER A 813 -17.18 -14.55 -1.29
CA SER A 813 -18.13 -13.45 -1.13
C SER A 813 -19.53 -13.77 -1.66
N ARG A 814 -19.68 -14.78 -2.52
CA ARG A 814 -20.96 -15.12 -3.15
C ARG A 814 -21.84 -15.98 -2.23
N LYS A 815 -22.97 -15.44 -1.76
CA LYS A 815 -23.97 -16.13 -0.89
C LYS A 815 -24.28 -17.57 -1.32
N SER A 816 -24.60 -17.81 -2.60
CA SER A 816 -24.91 -19.17 -3.08
C SER A 816 -23.72 -20.14 -2.98
N LYS A 817 -22.48 -19.68 -3.21
CA LYS A 817 -21.28 -20.51 -3.05
C LYS A 817 -20.94 -20.73 -1.58
N ILE A 818 -21.08 -19.71 -0.74
CA ILE A 818 -20.89 -19.80 0.72
C ILE A 818 -21.78 -20.91 1.29
N LEU A 819 -23.08 -20.88 0.98
CA LEU A 819 -24.02 -21.89 1.46
C LEU A 819 -23.68 -23.31 0.98
N ARG A 820 -23.16 -23.46 -0.24
CA ARG A 820 -22.76 -24.77 -0.80
C ARG A 820 -21.47 -25.30 -0.16
N LEU A 821 -20.46 -24.44 0.01
CA LEU A 821 -19.21 -24.79 0.70
C LEU A 821 -19.48 -25.13 2.16
N TRP A 822 -20.37 -24.39 2.81
CA TRP A 822 -20.85 -24.71 4.15
C TRP A 822 -21.51 -26.09 4.19
N LYS A 823 -22.45 -26.42 3.29
CA LYS A 823 -23.05 -27.77 3.22
C LYS A 823 -22.02 -28.89 3.05
N LEU A 824 -20.90 -28.63 2.39
CA LEU A 824 -19.82 -29.59 2.24
C LEU A 824 -18.98 -29.72 3.51
N LEU A 825 -18.65 -28.59 4.15
CA LEU A 825 -17.93 -28.57 5.43
C LEU A 825 -18.74 -29.16 6.57
N ASP A 826 -20.03 -28.85 6.65
CA ASP A 826 -20.97 -29.41 7.62
C ASP A 826 -20.99 -30.94 7.53
N PHE A 827 -21.09 -31.47 6.31
CA PHE A 827 -20.95 -32.90 6.06
C PHE A 827 -19.59 -33.46 6.52
N PHE A 828 -18.49 -32.74 6.30
CA PHE A 828 -17.18 -33.17 6.81
C PHE A 828 -17.15 -33.20 8.34
N ILE A 829 -17.64 -32.16 9.01
CA ILE A 829 -17.69 -32.05 10.48
C ILE A 829 -18.50 -33.20 11.08
N GLU A 830 -19.67 -33.51 10.53
CA GLU A 830 -20.53 -34.61 10.98
C GLU A 830 -19.86 -35.99 10.87
N ASN A 831 -18.89 -36.13 9.96
CA ASN A 831 -18.21 -37.39 9.68
C ASN A 831 -16.73 -37.36 10.13
N LEU A 832 -16.37 -36.48 11.06
CA LEU A 832 -15.04 -36.47 11.68
C LEU A 832 -14.94 -37.57 12.74
N SER A 833 -14.22 -38.63 12.42
CA SER A 833 -14.08 -39.81 13.29
C SER A 833 -12.85 -39.78 14.22
N MET A 834 -12.00 -38.75 14.20
CA MET A 834 -10.75 -38.70 14.99
C MET A 834 -10.39 -37.29 15.50
N GLU A 835 -9.65 -37.24 16.62
CA GLU A 835 -8.95 -36.07 17.15
C GLU A 835 -7.87 -35.57 16.17
N ASN A 836 -8.26 -34.74 15.21
CA ASN A 836 -7.32 -34.13 14.28
C ASN A 836 -6.94 -32.74 14.79
N SER A 837 -5.83 -32.64 15.52
CA SER A 837 -5.36 -31.40 16.15
C SER A 837 -5.25 -30.22 15.16
N ILE A 838 -4.91 -30.49 13.89
CA ILE A 838 -4.81 -29.45 12.85
C ILE A 838 -6.19 -28.90 12.49
N ILE A 839 -7.18 -29.78 12.26
CA ILE A 839 -8.57 -29.37 11.97
C ILE A 839 -9.14 -28.60 13.17
N ILE A 840 -8.94 -29.14 14.38
CA ILE A 840 -9.38 -28.52 15.63
C ILE A 840 -8.80 -27.11 15.77
N ASN A 841 -7.49 -26.95 15.60
CA ASN A 841 -6.83 -25.65 15.71
C ASN A 841 -7.35 -24.66 14.66
N LYS A 842 -7.58 -25.13 13.41
CA LYS A 842 -8.15 -24.30 12.35
C LYS A 842 -9.57 -23.85 12.70
N MET A 843 -10.40 -24.76 13.22
CA MET A 843 -11.76 -24.44 13.63
C MET A 843 -11.78 -23.44 14.79
N LYS A 844 -10.82 -23.54 15.71
CA LYS A 844 -10.71 -22.62 16.86
C LYS A 844 -10.28 -21.21 16.45
N SER A 845 -9.27 -21.07 15.60
CA SER A 845 -8.61 -19.78 15.33
C SER A 845 -9.27 -18.92 14.25
N CYS A 846 -10.03 -19.52 13.32
CA CYS A 846 -10.53 -18.83 12.12
C CYS A 846 -12.03 -18.52 12.12
N LEU A 847 -12.72 -18.50 13.27
CA LEU A 847 -14.17 -18.22 13.31
C LEU A 847 -14.52 -16.85 12.72
N GLN A 848 -13.64 -15.86 12.88
CA GLN A 848 -13.81 -14.51 12.32
C GLN A 848 -13.78 -14.49 10.81
N ASP A 849 -12.98 -15.37 10.21
CA ASP A 849 -12.82 -15.45 8.78
C ASP A 849 -14.04 -16.13 8.12
N VAL A 850 -14.90 -16.81 8.90
CA VAL A 850 -16.11 -17.44 8.38
C VAL A 850 -17.15 -16.36 8.00
N PRO A 851 -17.77 -16.44 6.80
CA PRO A 851 -18.77 -15.47 6.38
C PRO A 851 -19.98 -15.40 7.34
N GLU A 852 -20.46 -14.19 7.62
CA GLU A 852 -21.53 -13.91 8.59
C GLU A 852 -22.76 -14.82 8.43
N ILE A 853 -23.15 -15.08 7.19
CA ILE A 853 -24.35 -15.83 6.82
C ILE A 853 -24.35 -17.29 7.30
N VAL A 854 -23.18 -17.86 7.60
CA VAL A 854 -23.02 -19.23 8.10
C VAL A 854 -22.22 -19.30 9.41
N ARG A 855 -21.74 -18.15 9.94
CA ARG A 855 -20.86 -18.10 11.10
C ARG A 855 -21.51 -18.70 12.35
N SER A 856 -22.79 -18.44 12.58
CA SER A 856 -23.52 -19.01 13.72
C SER A 856 -23.67 -20.52 13.62
N LYS A 857 -24.06 -21.02 12.44
CA LYS A 857 -24.16 -22.47 12.17
C LYS A 857 -22.82 -23.17 12.33
N TYR A 858 -21.75 -22.54 11.84
CA TYR A 858 -20.38 -23.01 12.00
C TYR A 858 -19.99 -23.09 13.47
N CYS A 859 -20.27 -22.04 14.26
CA CYS A 859 -19.98 -21.98 15.68
C CYS A 859 -20.69 -23.09 16.46
N MET A 860 -22.00 -23.28 16.25
CA MET A 860 -22.79 -24.32 16.90
C MET A 860 -22.25 -25.72 16.56
N LYS A 861 -21.99 -26.00 15.29
CA LYS A 861 -21.44 -27.30 14.85
C LYS A 861 -20.04 -27.56 15.42
N ALA A 862 -19.19 -26.55 15.46
CA ALA A 862 -17.85 -26.65 16.06
C ALA A 862 -17.93 -26.92 17.57
N TYR A 863 -18.83 -26.22 18.29
CA TYR A 863 -19.04 -26.43 19.72
C TYR A 863 -19.48 -27.87 20.03
N PHE A 864 -20.50 -28.38 19.33
CA PHE A 864 -20.96 -29.76 19.52
C PHE A 864 -19.85 -30.77 19.23
N TYR A 865 -19.09 -30.56 18.16
CA TYR A 865 -17.93 -31.40 17.85
C TYR A 865 -16.86 -31.35 18.95
N PHE A 866 -16.52 -30.16 19.46
CA PHE A 866 -15.56 -30.03 20.57
C PHE A 866 -16.04 -30.72 21.85
N LYS A 867 -17.34 -30.72 22.15
CA LYS A 867 -17.91 -31.47 23.28
C LYS A 867 -17.83 -32.99 23.10
N THR A 868 -17.77 -33.50 21.87
CA THR A 868 -17.55 -34.94 21.63
C THR A 868 -16.10 -35.38 21.82
N ILE A 869 -15.15 -34.45 21.99
CA ILE A 869 -13.72 -34.75 22.18
C ILE A 869 -13.38 -34.74 23.68
N PRO A 870 -12.96 -35.87 24.28
CA PRO A 870 -12.70 -35.94 25.72
C PRO A 870 -11.51 -35.06 26.16
N ASN A 871 -11.71 -34.22 27.19
CA ASN A 871 -10.70 -33.60 28.07
C ASN A 871 -9.53 -32.78 27.44
N LYS A 872 -9.57 -32.44 26.14
CA LYS A 872 -8.49 -31.66 25.47
C LYS A 872 -8.90 -30.27 24.99
N ILE A 873 -10.19 -29.96 24.97
CA ILE A 873 -10.71 -28.70 24.45
C ILE A 873 -11.69 -28.11 25.45
N ASP A 874 -11.34 -26.95 25.98
CA ASP A 874 -12.29 -26.09 26.68
C ASP A 874 -13.28 -25.48 25.66
N ALA A 875 -14.32 -26.25 25.33
CA ALA A 875 -15.35 -25.85 24.39
C ALA A 875 -16.14 -24.63 24.91
N ASP A 876 -16.32 -24.55 26.23
CA ASP A 876 -17.08 -23.49 26.91
C ASP A 876 -16.26 -22.19 26.98
N GLY A 877 -14.97 -22.26 27.27
CA GLY A 877 -14.07 -21.12 27.15
C GLY A 877 -13.90 -20.64 25.70
N TRP A 878 -13.89 -21.56 24.73
CA TRP A 878 -13.82 -21.19 23.31
C TRP A 878 -15.05 -20.41 22.85
N ILE A 879 -16.27 -20.86 23.17
CA ILE A 879 -17.48 -20.12 22.80
C ILE A 879 -17.54 -18.77 23.53
N ASN A 880 -17.09 -18.69 24.78
CA ASN A 880 -17.07 -17.43 25.50
C ASN A 880 -16.16 -16.37 24.85
N SER A 881 -14.94 -16.75 24.46
CA SER A 881 -14.01 -15.84 23.76
C SER A 881 -14.53 -15.29 22.42
N HIS A 882 -15.65 -15.80 21.92
CA HIS A 882 -16.27 -15.42 20.65
C HIS A 882 -17.70 -14.89 20.77
N ALA A 883 -18.26 -14.80 21.98
CA ALA A 883 -19.67 -14.49 22.24
C ALA A 883 -20.15 -13.20 21.54
N ASP A 884 -19.39 -12.12 21.65
CA ASP A 884 -19.71 -10.80 21.08
C ASP A 884 -19.98 -10.79 19.58
N LYS A 885 -19.49 -11.82 18.88
CA LYS A 885 -19.37 -11.84 17.43
C LYS A 885 -20.37 -12.78 16.77
N VAL A 886 -21.07 -13.60 17.57
CA VAL A 886 -21.94 -14.66 17.05
C VAL A 886 -23.33 -14.67 17.72
N PHE A 887 -23.48 -14.12 18.93
CA PHE A 887 -24.71 -14.25 19.75
C PHE A 887 -25.98 -13.71 19.11
N GLU A 888 -25.89 -12.64 18.32
CA GLU A 888 -27.05 -12.08 17.59
C GLU A 888 -27.67 -13.06 16.57
N PHE A 889 -26.92 -14.07 16.13
CA PHE A 889 -27.29 -14.96 15.03
C PHE A 889 -27.38 -16.43 15.42
N VAL A 890 -27.14 -16.77 16.68
CA VAL A 890 -27.17 -18.14 17.23
C VAL A 890 -28.56 -18.43 17.78
N GLU A 891 -28.97 -19.70 17.73
CA GLU A 891 -30.27 -20.11 18.24
C GLU A 891 -30.33 -19.92 19.77
N ARG A 892 -31.39 -19.24 20.24
CA ARG A 892 -31.59 -18.86 21.65
C ARG A 892 -31.46 -20.05 22.61
N LYS A 893 -32.16 -21.13 22.28
CA LYS A 893 -32.18 -22.38 23.05
C LYS A 893 -30.78 -22.97 23.24
N PHE A 894 -29.93 -22.87 22.21
CA PHE A 894 -28.55 -23.35 22.30
C PHE A 894 -27.74 -22.56 23.34
N ILE A 895 -27.86 -21.22 23.36
CA ILE A 895 -27.14 -20.38 24.33
C ILE A 895 -27.64 -20.65 25.75
N GLU A 896 -28.96 -20.75 25.93
CA GLU A 896 -29.58 -21.06 27.22
C GLU A 896 -29.11 -22.41 27.77
N ASP A 897 -29.07 -23.45 26.92
CA ASP A 897 -28.57 -24.78 27.28
C ASP A 897 -27.08 -24.76 27.68
N VAL A 898 -26.25 -23.96 27.00
CA VAL A 898 -24.81 -23.80 27.30
C VAL A 898 -24.61 -23.05 28.63
N ILE A 899 -25.37 -21.98 28.86
CA ILE A 899 -25.31 -21.18 30.09
C ILE A 899 -25.74 -22.04 31.29
N MET A 900 -26.90 -22.70 31.20
CA MET A 900 -27.44 -23.51 32.29
C MET A 900 -26.53 -24.68 32.65
N LYS A 901 -25.97 -25.40 31.67
CA LYS A 901 -25.05 -26.52 31.92
C LYS A 901 -23.77 -26.07 32.61
N THR A 902 -23.17 -24.96 32.17
CA THR A 902 -21.86 -24.52 32.70
C THR A 902 -21.96 -23.86 34.08
N ILE A 903 -23.10 -23.27 34.44
CA ILE A 903 -23.32 -22.68 35.78
C ILE A 903 -23.46 -23.76 36.86
N VAL A 904 -24.09 -24.90 36.53
CA VAL A 904 -24.24 -26.03 37.45
C VAL A 904 -22.88 -26.66 37.78
N ASP A 905 -21.92 -26.63 36.85
CA ASP A 905 -20.65 -27.35 36.96
C ASP A 905 -19.49 -26.58 37.61
N VAL A 906 -19.58 -25.26 37.87
CA VAL A 906 -18.43 -24.43 38.33
C VAL A 906 -18.72 -23.52 39.54
N PRO A 907 -18.34 -23.93 40.77
CA PRO A 907 -18.44 -23.09 41.96
C PRO A 907 -17.08 -22.44 42.31
N SER A 908 -16.71 -21.30 41.70
CA SER A 908 -15.72 -20.31 42.23
C SER A 908 -15.30 -19.23 41.21
N GLN A 909 -14.51 -18.27 41.69
CA GLN A 909 -14.59 -16.83 41.38
C GLN A 909 -14.14 -16.33 39.99
N SER A 910 -13.55 -17.12 39.08
CA SER A 910 -13.02 -16.60 37.78
C SER A 910 -13.61 -17.23 36.51
N CYS A 911 -14.93 -17.43 36.44
CA CYS A 911 -15.53 -18.08 35.28
C CYS A 911 -15.75 -17.12 34.08
N PRO A 912 -15.26 -17.46 32.86
CA PRO A 912 -15.57 -16.75 31.61
C PRO A 912 -17.08 -16.68 31.30
N VAL A 913 -17.87 -17.62 31.83
CA VAL A 913 -19.34 -17.70 31.67
C VAL A 913 -20.08 -16.51 32.30
N LYS A 914 -19.46 -15.82 33.27
CA LYS A 914 -20.02 -14.60 33.87
C LYS A 914 -20.21 -13.48 32.84
N GLU A 915 -19.25 -13.35 31.94
CA GLU A 915 -19.28 -12.39 30.83
C GLU A 915 -20.25 -12.85 29.75
N LEU A 916 -20.32 -14.16 29.49
CA LEU A 916 -21.27 -14.79 28.55
C LEU A 916 -22.73 -14.51 28.92
N PHE A 917 -23.07 -14.72 30.19
CA PHE A 917 -24.40 -14.51 30.74
C PHE A 917 -24.79 -13.04 30.66
N ALA A 918 -23.92 -12.14 31.12
CA ALA A 918 -24.17 -10.71 31.05
C ALA A 918 -24.35 -10.23 29.60
N LYS A 919 -23.49 -10.66 28.66
CA LYS A 919 -23.65 -10.35 27.22
C LYS A 919 -24.98 -10.87 26.66
N TYR A 920 -25.36 -12.11 26.98
CA TYR A 920 -26.64 -12.68 26.53
C TYR A 920 -27.85 -11.86 26.97
N LEU A 921 -27.87 -11.38 28.22
CA LEU A 921 -28.95 -10.52 28.72
C LEU A 921 -29.09 -9.24 27.89
N PHE A 922 -27.98 -8.65 27.42
CA PHE A 922 -27.98 -7.47 26.55
C PHE A 922 -28.29 -7.76 25.07
N PHE A 923 -28.27 -9.02 24.61
CA PHE A 923 -28.61 -9.40 23.22
C PHE A 923 -30.12 -9.64 23.00
N ILE A 924 -30.96 -9.46 24.02
CA ILE A 924 -32.40 -9.72 23.92
C ILE A 924 -33.09 -8.66 23.05
N ALA A 925 -33.69 -9.10 21.94
CA ALA A 925 -34.15 -8.19 20.89
C ALA A 925 -35.51 -7.52 21.16
N ASN A 926 -36.38 -8.11 21.99
CA ASN A 926 -37.73 -7.61 22.23
C ASN A 926 -38.23 -7.90 23.66
N THR A 927 -39.31 -7.22 24.05
CA THR A 927 -39.86 -7.23 25.41
C THR A 927 -40.47 -8.58 25.81
N GLU A 928 -41.00 -9.34 24.85
CA GLU A 928 -41.50 -10.71 25.09
C GLU A 928 -40.35 -11.66 25.43
N ALA A 929 -39.24 -11.54 24.69
CA ALA A 929 -38.01 -12.25 24.95
C ALA A 929 -37.40 -11.83 26.31
N GLU A 930 -37.48 -10.56 26.70
CA GLU A 930 -37.03 -10.11 28.04
C GLU A 930 -37.77 -10.86 29.15
N HIS A 931 -39.09 -10.99 29.03
CA HIS A 931 -39.91 -11.71 29.99
C HIS A 931 -39.56 -13.20 30.05
N GLU A 932 -39.45 -13.85 28.89
CA GLU A 932 -39.15 -15.28 28.80
C GLU A 932 -37.77 -15.62 29.39
N THR A 933 -36.74 -14.83 29.07
CA THR A 933 -35.39 -15.03 29.64
C THR A 933 -35.37 -14.77 31.14
N TYR A 934 -36.13 -13.77 31.61
CA TYR A 934 -36.22 -13.52 33.05
C TYR A 934 -36.80 -14.73 33.79
N GLU A 935 -37.96 -15.26 33.34
CA GLU A 935 -38.62 -16.39 34.02
C GLU A 935 -37.83 -17.70 33.90
N ARG A 936 -37.21 -17.98 32.74
CA ARG A 936 -36.55 -19.27 32.48
C ARG A 936 -35.10 -19.34 32.96
N LEU A 937 -34.39 -18.21 33.01
CA LEU A 937 -32.95 -18.18 33.25
C LEU A 937 -32.59 -17.35 34.48
N VAL A 938 -33.05 -16.09 34.55
CA VAL A 938 -32.61 -15.13 35.58
C VAL A 938 -33.23 -15.42 36.94
N LYS A 939 -34.55 -15.66 36.98
CA LYS A 939 -35.30 -15.91 38.21
C LYS A 939 -34.84 -17.18 38.94
N PRO A 940 -34.67 -18.35 38.29
CA PRO A 940 -34.10 -19.52 38.96
C PRO A 940 -32.73 -19.22 39.62
N MET A 941 -31.84 -18.53 38.90
CA MET A 941 -30.52 -18.16 39.41
C MET A 941 -30.56 -17.15 40.58
N PHE A 942 -31.56 -16.26 40.62
CA PHE A 942 -31.69 -15.26 41.67
C PHE A 942 -32.13 -15.86 43.02
N TYR A 943 -33.05 -16.84 42.97
CA TYR A 943 -33.71 -17.39 44.16
C TYR A 943 -33.01 -18.63 44.73
N GLU A 944 -32.18 -19.34 43.96
CA GLU A 944 -31.36 -20.44 44.48
C GLU A 944 -30.15 -19.94 45.28
N THR A 945 -30.04 -20.37 46.54
CA THR A 945 -29.07 -19.86 47.53
C THR A 945 -27.61 -20.07 47.14
N ASP A 946 -27.32 -21.17 46.44
CA ASP A 946 -25.96 -21.56 46.05
C ASP A 946 -25.39 -20.66 44.94
N TYR A 947 -26.27 -19.95 44.20
CA TYR A 947 -25.90 -19.12 43.06
C TYR A 947 -25.98 -17.62 43.35
N TYR A 948 -26.63 -17.20 44.43
CA TYR A 948 -26.93 -15.79 44.69
C TYR A 948 -25.69 -14.90 44.85
N SER A 949 -24.64 -15.36 45.53
CA SER A 949 -23.39 -14.58 45.70
C SER A 949 -22.67 -14.37 44.37
N ASN A 950 -22.63 -15.40 43.52
CA ASN A 950 -22.10 -15.32 42.16
C ASN A 950 -22.97 -14.44 41.27
N PHE A 951 -24.30 -14.56 41.36
CA PHE A 951 -25.27 -13.74 40.63
C PHE A 951 -25.13 -12.26 41.00
N LYS A 952 -25.07 -11.93 42.29
CA LYS A 952 -24.85 -10.57 42.82
C LYS A 952 -23.58 -9.97 42.22
N HIS A 953 -22.47 -10.72 42.22
CA HIS A 953 -21.21 -10.26 41.62
C HIS A 953 -21.29 -10.11 40.10
N ILE A 954 -21.96 -11.02 39.37
CA ILE A 954 -22.08 -10.96 37.91
C ILE A 954 -22.88 -9.72 37.49
N VAL A 955 -24.03 -9.52 38.13
CA VAL A 955 -24.98 -8.48 37.75
C VAL A 955 -24.50 -7.11 38.22
N LEU A 956 -23.95 -6.96 39.42
CA LEU A 956 -23.54 -5.64 39.92
C LEU A 956 -22.16 -5.19 39.40
N ASN A 957 -21.22 -6.11 39.10
CA ASN A 957 -19.85 -5.72 38.73
C ASN A 957 -19.53 -5.85 37.22
N ASN A 958 -20.16 -6.77 36.47
CA ASN A 958 -19.81 -7.00 35.05
C ASN A 958 -20.77 -6.34 34.06
N ILE A 959 -22.06 -6.30 34.38
CA ILE A 959 -23.07 -5.70 33.51
C ILE A 959 -22.78 -4.22 33.21
N PRO A 960 -22.38 -3.38 34.18
CA PRO A 960 -22.09 -1.98 33.87
C PRO A 960 -20.92 -1.78 32.90
N ASN A 961 -19.90 -2.65 32.94
CA ASN A 961 -18.79 -2.65 31.98
C ASN A 961 -19.23 -3.05 30.56
N ILE A 962 -20.17 -3.98 30.44
CA ILE A 962 -20.73 -4.43 29.16
C ILE A 962 -21.67 -3.37 28.57
N LEU A 963 -22.37 -2.60 29.41
CA LEU A 963 -23.27 -1.54 28.99
C LEU A 963 -22.55 -0.48 28.13
N HIS A 964 -21.38 0.01 28.55
CA HIS A 964 -20.61 0.96 27.73
C HIS A 964 -20.28 0.39 26.33
N GLU A 965 -19.84 -0.87 26.25
CA GLU A 965 -19.57 -1.54 24.97
C GLU A 965 -20.83 -1.66 24.09
N TYR A 966 -21.99 -1.82 24.72
CA TYR A 966 -23.26 -1.99 24.05
C TYR A 966 -23.87 -0.68 23.54
N VAL A 967 -23.84 0.35 24.37
CA VAL A 967 -24.36 1.67 24.04
C VAL A 967 -23.48 2.32 22.96
N SER A 968 -22.15 2.14 23.03
CA SER A 968 -21.23 2.58 21.96
C SER A 968 -21.45 1.87 20.60
N LYS A 969 -22.08 0.68 20.60
CA LYS A 969 -22.47 -0.06 19.39
C LYS A 969 -23.90 0.25 18.90
N ASN A 970 -24.61 1.21 19.50
CA ASN A 970 -26.01 1.52 19.18
C ASN A 970 -26.91 0.26 19.20
N LYS A 971 -26.85 -0.53 20.28
CA LYS A 971 -27.81 -1.64 20.52
C LYS A 971 -28.77 -1.34 21.69
N ARG A 972 -30.03 -1.76 21.54
CA ARG A 972 -31.09 -1.54 22.55
C ARG A 972 -30.72 -2.25 23.84
N VAL A 973 -30.97 -1.60 24.97
CA VAL A 973 -30.73 -2.14 26.31
C VAL A 973 -32.06 -2.64 26.91
N PRO A 974 -32.14 -3.84 27.52
CA PRO A 974 -33.39 -4.42 28.01
C PRO A 974 -33.88 -3.78 29.32
N LEU A 975 -34.48 -2.59 29.25
CA LEU A 975 -34.88 -1.80 30.43
C LEU A 975 -35.85 -2.54 31.37
N ASN A 976 -36.80 -3.33 30.86
CA ASN A 976 -37.75 -4.04 31.74
C ASN A 976 -37.06 -5.14 32.55
N LEU A 977 -36.06 -5.80 31.95
CA LEU A 977 -35.22 -6.78 32.64
C LEU A 977 -34.43 -6.10 33.77
N CYS A 978 -33.80 -4.96 33.48
CA CYS A 978 -33.02 -4.20 34.47
C CYS A 978 -33.88 -3.72 35.66
N LYS A 979 -35.12 -3.28 35.40
CA LYS A 979 -36.06 -2.86 36.45
C LYS A 979 -36.51 -4.02 37.34
N ARG A 980 -36.86 -5.17 36.75
CA ARG A 980 -37.24 -6.36 37.52
C ARG A 980 -36.10 -6.86 38.41
N LEU A 981 -34.87 -6.84 37.89
CA LEU A 981 -33.68 -7.14 38.68
C LEU A 981 -33.52 -6.18 39.86
N LEU A 982 -33.71 -4.87 39.65
CA LEU A 982 -33.66 -3.88 40.72
C LEU A 982 -34.71 -4.14 41.80
N ASP A 983 -35.95 -4.46 41.41
CA ASP A 983 -37.03 -4.78 42.33
C ASP A 983 -36.72 -6.03 43.17
N ASP A 984 -36.12 -7.05 42.56
CA ASP A 984 -35.70 -8.26 43.27
C ASP A 984 -34.51 -8.00 44.21
N PHE A 985 -33.51 -7.21 43.79
CA PHE A 985 -32.39 -6.82 44.65
C PHE A 985 -32.87 -6.04 45.88
N ARG A 986 -33.83 -5.12 45.71
CA ARG A 986 -34.43 -4.36 46.83
C ARG A 986 -35.12 -5.24 47.86
N LYS A 987 -35.66 -6.39 47.45
CA LYS A 987 -36.31 -7.35 48.37
C LYS A 987 -35.31 -8.20 49.16
N LYS A 988 -34.09 -8.38 48.65
CA LYS A 988 -33.12 -9.36 49.18
C LYS A 988 -31.84 -8.75 49.76
N LEU A 989 -31.51 -7.50 49.42
CA LEU A 989 -30.34 -6.76 49.93
C LEU A 989 -30.73 -5.76 51.01
N GLY A 990 -29.88 -5.58 52.02
CA GLY A 990 -30.07 -4.60 53.08
C GLY A 990 -29.78 -3.18 52.57
N GLN A 991 -30.74 -2.25 52.72
CA GLN A 991 -30.60 -0.88 52.20
C GLN A 991 -29.37 -0.10 52.70
N PRO A 992 -28.93 -0.20 53.98
CA PRO A 992 -27.77 0.55 54.45
C PRO A 992 -26.44 -0.03 53.95
N GLU A 993 -26.34 -1.37 53.90
CA GLU A 993 -25.10 -2.09 53.60
C GLU A 993 -24.80 -2.14 52.10
N ASP A 994 -25.83 -2.15 51.26
CA ASP A 994 -25.72 -2.23 49.80
C ASP A 994 -26.16 -0.94 49.09
N TYR A 995 -26.25 0.19 49.81
CA TYR A 995 -26.78 1.46 49.29
C TYR A 995 -26.09 1.88 48.00
N ILE A 996 -24.75 1.89 47.95
CA ILE A 996 -23.98 2.33 46.79
C ILE A 996 -24.36 1.48 45.57
N ALA A 997 -24.34 0.15 45.68
CA ALA A 997 -24.64 -0.74 44.57
C ALA A 997 -26.09 -0.62 44.07
N LEU A 998 -27.06 -0.53 45.00
CA LEU A 998 -28.47 -0.33 44.65
C LEU A 998 -28.71 1.02 43.99
N LYS A 999 -28.05 2.08 44.48
CA LYS A 999 -28.19 3.43 43.95
C LYS A 999 -27.49 3.59 42.61
N THR A 1000 -26.30 3.02 42.42
CA THR A 1000 -25.62 2.95 41.11
C THR A 1000 -26.53 2.29 40.08
N TRP A 1001 -27.17 1.17 40.42
CA TRP A 1001 -28.08 0.47 39.49
C TRP A 1001 -29.37 1.25 39.20
N GLU A 1002 -29.92 1.94 40.21
CA GLU A 1002 -31.09 2.81 40.05
C GLU A 1002 -30.79 3.99 39.12
N LEU A 1003 -29.70 4.71 39.36
CA LEU A 1003 -29.24 5.82 38.52
C LEU A 1003 -28.94 5.35 37.08
N MET A 1004 -28.36 4.14 36.92
CA MET A 1004 -28.18 3.53 35.60
C MET A 1004 -29.50 3.25 34.87
N CYS A 1005 -30.52 2.72 35.57
CA CYS A 1005 -31.83 2.45 34.97
C CYS A 1005 -32.51 3.74 34.49
N ASP A 1006 -32.39 4.83 35.25
CA ASP A 1006 -32.93 6.13 34.85
C ASP A 1006 -32.19 6.72 33.66
N PHE A 1007 -30.85 6.59 33.61
CA PHE A 1007 -30.08 6.96 32.44
C PHE A 1007 -30.51 6.17 31.19
N ILE A 1008 -30.64 4.85 31.29
CA ILE A 1008 -31.10 3.99 30.17
C ILE A 1008 -32.52 4.38 29.72
N LYS A 1009 -33.43 4.69 30.66
CA LYS A 1009 -34.78 5.16 30.35
C LYS A 1009 -34.75 6.46 29.54
N LEU A 1010 -33.91 7.41 29.93
CA LEU A 1010 -33.70 8.65 29.17
C LEU A 1010 -33.13 8.36 27.77
N MET A 1011 -32.23 7.38 27.64
CA MET A 1011 -31.74 6.96 26.31
C MET A 1011 -32.82 6.37 25.40
N GLU A 1012 -33.71 5.52 25.92
CA GLU A 1012 -34.85 4.99 25.15
C GLU A 1012 -35.80 6.11 24.73
N GLN A 1013 -36.03 7.10 25.61
CA GLN A 1013 -36.92 8.24 25.35
C GLN A 1013 -36.40 9.20 24.28
N TYR A 1014 -35.09 9.47 24.27
CA TYR A 1014 -34.51 10.51 23.42
C TYR A 1014 -33.86 10.01 22.13
N ILE A 1015 -33.33 8.77 22.07
CA ILE A 1015 -32.33 8.42 21.04
C ILE A 1015 -32.70 7.22 20.16
N TRP A 1016 -33.49 6.25 20.61
CA TRP A 1016 -33.77 5.10 19.74
C TRP A 1016 -34.82 5.46 18.67
N PRO A 1017 -34.47 5.66 17.36
CA PRO A 1017 -33.31 5.12 16.61
C PRO A 1017 -32.55 6.13 15.68
N LYS A 1018 -32.14 7.33 16.11
CA LYS A 1018 -31.73 8.42 15.18
C LYS A 1018 -30.26 8.87 15.13
N LEU A 1019 -29.32 8.36 15.92
CA LEU A 1019 -27.95 8.92 15.96
C LEU A 1019 -26.84 7.93 15.60
N ALA A 1020 -25.77 8.44 14.97
CA ALA A 1020 -24.64 7.67 14.43
C ALA A 1020 -23.36 7.74 15.29
N ASN A 1021 -23.33 8.52 16.38
CA ASN A 1021 -22.12 8.76 17.19
C ASN A 1021 -22.44 8.93 18.68
N PHE A 1022 -21.74 8.17 19.53
CA PHE A 1022 -21.83 8.20 20.99
C PHE A 1022 -21.37 9.54 21.61
N ASN A 1023 -20.52 10.34 20.97
CA ASN A 1023 -20.13 11.66 21.51
C ASN A 1023 -21.16 12.77 21.25
N GLU A 1024 -22.10 12.57 20.31
CA GLU A 1024 -23.23 13.50 20.11
C GLU A 1024 -24.34 13.29 21.16
N PHE A 1025 -24.29 12.16 21.88
CA PHE A 1025 -25.17 11.79 22.97
C PHE A 1025 -25.28 12.86 24.07
N PHE A 1026 -24.17 13.52 24.38
CA PHE A 1026 -24.05 14.48 25.47
C PHE A 1026 -24.39 15.92 25.05
N LYS A 1027 -24.91 16.13 23.84
CA LYS A 1027 -25.44 17.43 23.38
C LYS A 1027 -26.85 17.65 23.94
N THR A 1028 -26.87 17.93 25.25
CA THR A 1028 -27.83 18.71 26.06
C THR A 1028 -29.10 18.08 26.70
N PRO A 1029 -30.17 17.59 26.01
CA PRO A 1029 -31.42 17.24 26.70
C PRO A 1029 -31.31 16.13 27.75
N ILE A 1030 -30.55 15.07 27.46
CA ILE A 1030 -30.39 13.92 28.37
C ILE A 1030 -29.59 14.29 29.61
N LEU A 1031 -28.53 15.09 29.47
CA LEU A 1031 -27.72 15.53 30.62
C LEU A 1031 -28.52 16.45 31.56
N ILE A 1032 -29.41 17.28 31.01
CA ILE A 1032 -30.31 18.12 31.80
C ILE A 1032 -31.24 17.23 32.63
N ASP A 1033 -31.95 16.31 31.98
CA ASP A 1033 -32.93 15.46 32.66
C ASP A 1033 -32.29 14.45 33.61
N PHE A 1034 -31.10 13.95 33.26
CA PHE A 1034 -30.34 13.07 34.14
C PHE A 1034 -29.82 13.84 35.36
N GLY A 1035 -29.33 15.08 35.19
CA GLY A 1035 -28.94 15.96 36.30
C GLY A 1035 -30.12 16.23 37.25
N LYS A 1036 -31.30 16.50 36.72
CA LYS A 1036 -32.53 16.65 37.53
C LYS A 1036 -32.91 15.37 38.26
N SER A 1037 -32.88 14.22 37.57
CA SER A 1037 -33.13 12.92 38.18
C SER A 1037 -32.17 12.62 39.33
N CYS A 1038 -30.88 12.97 39.18
CA CYS A 1038 -29.89 12.83 40.25
C CYS A 1038 -30.23 13.72 41.45
N SER A 1039 -30.64 14.98 41.25
CA SER A 1039 -31.07 15.87 42.33
C SER A 1039 -32.31 15.38 43.05
N GLU A 1040 -33.30 14.83 42.32
CA GLU A 1040 -34.52 14.25 42.91
C GLU A 1040 -34.22 13.04 43.79
N HIS A 1041 -33.33 12.14 43.34
CA HIS A 1041 -32.88 11.02 44.15
C HIS A 1041 -32.12 11.51 45.39
N LEU A 1042 -31.19 12.45 45.21
CA LEU A 1042 -30.42 13.01 46.32
C LEU A 1042 -31.31 13.65 47.38
N GLN A 1043 -32.33 14.40 46.98
CA GLN A 1043 -33.31 15.03 47.89
C GLN A 1043 -34.17 13.99 48.63
N ARG A 1044 -34.50 12.87 47.97
CA ARG A 1044 -35.24 11.77 48.60
C ARG A 1044 -34.38 11.04 49.61
N ASP A 1045 -33.13 10.77 49.25
CA ASP A 1045 -32.20 9.96 50.04
C ASP A 1045 -31.56 10.77 51.19
N SER A 1046 -31.46 12.11 51.07
CA SER A 1046 -30.91 12.99 52.11
C SER A 1046 -31.67 12.94 53.44
N LYS A 1047 -32.92 12.48 53.40
CA LYS A 1047 -33.79 12.33 54.58
C LYS A 1047 -33.52 11.04 55.38
N ILE A 1048 -32.64 10.16 54.91
CA ILE A 1048 -32.45 8.81 55.47
C ILE A 1048 -31.33 8.77 56.53
N PHE A 1049 -30.12 9.30 56.27
CA PHE A 1049 -29.03 9.41 57.27
C PHE A 1049 -27.91 10.42 56.87
N PRO A 1050 -27.13 10.98 57.82
CA PRO A 1050 -26.20 12.10 57.57
C PRO A 1050 -25.04 11.84 56.58
N TYR A 1051 -24.61 10.59 56.42
CA TYR A 1051 -23.49 10.20 55.54
C TYR A 1051 -23.92 9.82 54.11
N ILE A 1052 -25.22 9.90 53.78
CA ILE A 1052 -25.78 9.48 52.50
C ILE A 1052 -25.19 10.26 51.31
N LEU A 1053 -24.81 11.52 51.52
CA LEU A 1053 -24.18 12.38 50.49
C LEU A 1053 -22.90 11.75 49.94
N ILE A 1054 -22.08 11.16 50.82
CA ILE A 1054 -20.82 10.53 50.43
C ILE A 1054 -21.10 9.26 49.62
N ALA A 1055 -22.02 8.41 50.12
CA ALA A 1055 -22.38 7.16 49.46
C ALA A 1055 -23.08 7.40 48.11
N PHE A 1056 -23.91 8.44 48.02
CA PHE A 1056 -24.52 8.88 46.75
C PHE A 1056 -23.47 9.42 45.78
N GLY A 1057 -22.49 10.18 46.26
CA GLY A 1057 -21.38 10.67 45.44
C GLY A 1057 -20.56 9.54 44.82
N TYR A 1058 -20.26 8.49 45.60
CA TYR A 1058 -19.61 7.29 45.07
C TYR A 1058 -20.48 6.60 44.02
N ALA A 1059 -21.79 6.42 44.29
CA ALA A 1059 -22.70 5.80 43.35
C ALA A 1059 -22.80 6.58 42.02
N LEU A 1060 -22.91 7.92 42.09
CA LEU A 1060 -22.92 8.78 40.90
C LEU A 1060 -21.61 8.68 40.13
N THR A 1061 -20.48 8.78 40.83
CA THR A 1061 -19.13 8.70 40.22
C THR A 1061 -18.92 7.37 39.51
N ASP A 1062 -19.38 6.26 40.10
CA ASP A 1062 -19.36 4.94 39.48
C ASP A 1062 -20.14 4.93 38.16
N VAL A 1063 -21.35 5.51 38.12
CA VAL A 1063 -22.14 5.62 36.87
C VAL A 1063 -21.41 6.46 35.81
N LEU A 1064 -20.84 7.61 36.18
CA LEU A 1064 -20.12 8.48 35.24
C LEU A 1064 -18.87 7.80 34.66
N ASN A 1065 -18.11 7.08 35.50
CA ASN A 1065 -16.92 6.32 35.11
C ASN A 1065 -17.27 5.13 34.23
N MET A 1066 -18.31 4.36 34.60
CA MET A 1066 -18.80 3.23 33.81
C MET A 1066 -19.22 3.67 32.39
N LEU A 1067 -19.86 4.83 32.27
CA LEU A 1067 -20.28 5.41 30.99
C LEU A 1067 -19.16 6.15 30.24
N LYS A 1068 -17.96 6.28 30.83
CA LYS A 1068 -16.81 7.02 30.30
C LYS A 1068 -17.16 8.44 29.86
N ILE A 1069 -17.98 9.14 30.66
CA ILE A 1069 -18.38 10.52 30.38
C ILE A 1069 -17.13 11.40 30.51
N SER A 1070 -16.81 12.19 29.47
CA SER A 1070 -15.65 13.09 29.54
C SER A 1070 -15.85 14.15 30.61
N GLU A 1071 -14.75 14.62 31.18
CA GLU A 1071 -14.73 15.63 32.25
C GLU A 1071 -15.59 16.86 31.91
N PHE A 1072 -15.52 17.32 30.66
CA PHE A 1072 -16.35 18.41 30.16
C PHE A 1072 -17.86 18.18 30.38
N TYR A 1073 -18.35 16.97 30.10
CA TYR A 1073 -19.77 16.65 30.23
C TYR A 1073 -20.18 16.32 31.67
N GLN A 1074 -19.26 15.83 32.50
CA GLN A 1074 -19.49 15.70 33.94
C GLN A 1074 -19.69 17.08 34.59
N LEU A 1075 -18.89 18.07 34.21
CA LEU A 1075 -19.07 19.46 34.67
C LEU A 1075 -20.44 20.03 34.26
N GLN A 1076 -20.92 19.72 33.05
CA GLN A 1076 -22.27 20.12 32.63
C GLN A 1076 -23.36 19.43 33.46
N LEU A 1077 -23.21 18.13 33.77
CA LEU A 1077 -24.14 17.41 34.64
C LEU A 1077 -24.22 18.05 36.04
N TYR A 1078 -23.08 18.34 36.64
CA TYR A 1078 -23.02 18.98 37.95
C TYR A 1078 -23.67 20.38 37.93
N LYS A 1079 -23.47 21.13 36.85
CA LYS A 1079 -24.17 22.41 36.65
C LYS A 1079 -25.70 22.24 36.68
N TYR A 1080 -26.23 21.19 36.07
CA TYR A 1080 -27.68 20.91 36.09
C TYR A 1080 -28.18 20.43 37.46
N MET A 1081 -27.38 19.69 38.21
CA MET A 1081 -27.71 19.32 39.59
C MET A 1081 -27.82 20.54 40.52
N LEU A 1082 -27.11 21.63 40.20
CA LEU A 1082 -27.11 22.90 40.93
C LEU A 1082 -28.18 23.90 40.46
N GLU A 1083 -29.06 23.55 39.51
CA GLU A 1083 -30.12 24.45 39.07
C GLU A 1083 -31.14 24.75 40.17
N ASP A 1084 -31.45 23.77 41.03
CA ASP A 1084 -32.28 23.98 42.21
C ASP A 1084 -31.48 24.57 43.35
N LYS A 1085 -31.52 25.90 43.44
CA LYS A 1085 -30.81 26.69 44.46
C LYS A 1085 -31.29 26.42 45.89
N SER A 1086 -32.41 25.73 46.07
CA SER A 1086 -32.93 25.36 47.41
C SER A 1086 -32.36 24.06 47.95
N LEU A 1087 -31.72 23.23 47.11
CA LEU A 1087 -31.18 21.92 47.46
C LEU A 1087 -29.71 22.01 47.91
N VAL A 1088 -29.51 22.27 49.20
CA VAL A 1088 -28.19 22.43 49.83
C VAL A 1088 -27.32 21.17 49.66
N GLU A 1089 -27.95 19.99 49.64
CA GLU A 1089 -27.30 18.70 49.47
C GLU A 1089 -26.59 18.55 48.13
N SER A 1090 -27.18 19.05 47.03
CA SER A 1090 -26.54 19.06 45.71
C SER A 1090 -25.29 19.93 45.68
N TYR A 1091 -25.33 21.06 46.39
CA TYR A 1091 -24.18 21.95 46.51
C TYR A 1091 -23.02 21.29 47.25
N ILE A 1092 -23.29 20.68 48.41
CA ILE A 1092 -22.28 19.98 49.22
C ILE A 1092 -21.68 18.80 48.44
N LEU A 1093 -22.51 18.03 47.73
CA LEU A 1093 -22.06 16.91 46.91
C LEU A 1093 -21.09 17.38 45.81
N VAL A 1094 -21.52 18.33 44.98
CA VAL A 1094 -20.74 18.83 43.84
C VAL A 1094 -19.43 19.47 44.32
N GLN A 1095 -19.46 20.25 45.40
CA GLN A 1095 -18.25 20.85 45.98
C GLN A 1095 -17.23 19.79 46.37
N LYS A 1096 -17.68 18.72 47.04
CA LYS A 1096 -16.80 17.64 47.48
C LYS A 1096 -16.23 16.85 46.30
N THR A 1097 -17.06 16.54 45.30
CA THR A 1097 -16.62 15.81 44.10
C THR A 1097 -15.64 16.64 43.25
N LEU A 1098 -15.79 17.96 43.18
CA LEU A 1098 -14.85 18.85 42.47
C LEU A 1098 -13.50 19.01 43.18
N GLN A 1099 -13.49 19.03 44.53
CA GLN A 1099 -12.24 19.11 45.32
C GLN A 1099 -11.34 17.90 45.09
N ASP A 1100 -11.91 16.71 44.97
CA ASP A 1100 -11.17 15.47 44.69
C ASP A 1100 -10.66 15.44 43.22
N TYR A 1101 -11.27 16.18 42.30
CA TYR A 1101 -10.96 16.19 40.86
C TYR A 1101 -9.81 17.15 40.48
N PHE A 1102 -9.69 18.31 41.14
CA PHE A 1102 -8.80 19.40 40.71
C PHE A 1102 -7.50 19.56 41.51
N GLY A 1103 -7.19 18.67 42.47
CA GLY A 1103 -5.92 18.61 43.20
C GLY A 1103 -5.21 19.97 43.34
N PHE A 1104 -5.66 20.80 44.29
CA PHE A 1104 -5.31 22.23 44.40
C PHE A 1104 -3.86 22.61 44.02
N SER A 1105 -3.69 23.20 42.84
CA SER A 1105 -2.69 24.25 42.56
C SER A 1105 -3.16 25.13 41.40
N GLU A 1106 -4.03 26.10 41.67
CA GLU A 1106 -4.07 27.44 41.04
C GLU A 1106 -5.38 28.17 41.37
N ALA A 1107 -5.28 29.49 41.55
CA ALA A 1107 -6.37 30.37 41.96
C ALA A 1107 -7.36 30.60 40.81
N GLY A 1108 -8.56 30.03 40.93
CA GLY A 1108 -9.73 30.41 40.14
C GLY A 1108 -10.94 30.58 41.06
N SER A 1109 -11.39 31.82 41.26
CA SER A 1109 -12.64 32.09 41.96
C SER A 1109 -13.83 31.77 41.05
N TYR A 1110 -14.54 30.68 41.33
CA TYR A 1110 -15.82 30.39 40.69
C TYR A 1110 -16.95 30.87 41.60
N GLU A 1111 -17.62 31.97 41.23
CA GLU A 1111 -18.86 32.39 41.89
C GLU A 1111 -20.01 31.46 41.51
N LEU A 1112 -20.29 30.47 42.36
CA LEU A 1112 -21.39 29.51 42.15
C LEU A 1112 -22.68 29.87 42.93
N HIS A 1113 -22.69 30.89 43.80
CA HIS A 1113 -23.90 31.29 44.53
C HIS A 1113 -23.93 32.77 44.97
N PRO A 1114 -25.08 33.49 44.94
CA PRO A 1114 -25.16 34.91 45.33
C PRO A 1114 -25.22 35.18 46.83
N ALA A 1115 -25.48 34.17 47.67
CA ALA A 1115 -25.84 34.40 49.08
C ALA A 1115 -24.70 34.23 50.10
N GLN A 1116 -23.51 33.71 49.73
CA GLN A 1116 -22.36 33.63 50.65
C GLN A 1116 -21.05 33.83 49.89
N LYS A 1117 -20.35 34.92 50.21
CA LYS A 1117 -19.02 35.25 49.67
C LYS A 1117 -17.97 34.42 50.43
N LEU A 1118 -17.38 33.44 49.78
CA LEU A 1118 -16.32 32.62 50.36
C LEU A 1118 -14.99 33.38 50.20
N VAL A 1119 -14.51 34.00 51.28
CA VAL A 1119 -13.15 34.54 51.36
C VAL A 1119 -12.27 33.47 52.00
N LEU A 1120 -11.45 32.80 51.20
CA LEU A 1120 -10.40 31.91 51.69
C LEU A 1120 -9.21 32.79 52.14
N VAL A 1121 -8.98 32.87 53.45
CA VAL A 1121 -7.80 33.54 54.03
C VAL A 1121 -6.66 32.52 54.10
N TYR A 1122 -5.53 32.87 53.46
CA TYR A 1122 -4.27 32.12 53.51
C TYR A 1122 -3.69 32.15 54.94
N ARG A 1123 -3.23 31.00 55.45
CA ARG A 1123 -2.21 30.95 56.51
C ARG A 1123 -0.92 30.51 55.86
N ASP A 1124 0.05 31.41 55.79
CA ASP A 1124 1.39 31.14 55.31
C ASP A 1124 2.24 30.70 56.52
N ASP A 1125 2.46 29.40 56.67
CA ASP A 1125 3.35 28.84 57.70
C ASP A 1125 4.81 28.97 57.24
N ARG A 1126 5.36 30.19 57.26
CA ARG A 1126 6.82 30.46 57.30
C ARG A 1126 7.13 31.76 58.03
N GLN A 1127 6.99 31.75 59.35
CA GLN A 1127 7.78 32.61 60.22
C GLN A 1127 7.97 31.92 61.59
N HIS A 1128 8.85 30.93 61.60
CA HIS A 1128 9.56 30.53 62.81
C HIS A 1128 10.94 31.19 62.77
N GLU A 1129 11.28 31.81 63.91
CA GLU A 1129 12.56 32.44 64.29
C GLU A 1129 12.74 33.92 63.89
N LEU A 1130 12.33 34.81 64.79
CA LEU A 1130 13.26 35.67 65.54
C LEU A 1130 12.62 36.16 66.86
N ASP A 1131 13.44 36.07 67.91
CA ASP A 1131 13.44 36.77 69.20
C ASP A 1131 12.59 36.26 70.37
N SER A 1132 13.25 35.43 71.19
CA SER A 1132 13.34 35.73 72.62
C SER A 1132 14.37 36.85 72.84
N ALA A 1133 13.91 37.96 73.44
CA ALA A 1133 14.60 39.21 73.82
C ALA A 1133 14.60 40.33 72.79
#